data_AF-A0A845B3S5-F1
#
_entry.id   AF-A0A845B3S5-F1
#
_cell.length_a   1.000
_cell.length_b   1.000
_cell.length_c   1.000
_cell.angle_alpha   90.00
_cell.angle_beta   90.00
_cell.angle_gamma   90.00
#
_symmetry.space_group_name_H-M   'P 1'
#
loop_
_entity.id
_entity.type
_entity.pdbx_description
1 polymer ?
#
loop_
_entity_poly.entity_id
_entity_poly.type
_entity_poly.pdbx_seq_one_letter_code
_entity_poly.pdbx_strand_id
1 'polypeptide(L)'
;MHTPSFTSRRLARHSIMAVLLSSATITAAQDVQIVQPGAPGQATRQIDVDQAVALADTSFSPADVRFMQHMIAHHRQAVEMAALVKDRTNQEEIVAVAGRIDASQADEMEFMTTWLGQRGQPATSPGMDHSAMGHGTQAMAGMASAEDMARLAAASGGEFDRLFLELMIKHHEGALEMVKVLLEQPGAAYDPVMFEFTNDVNTDQKAEIERMNALLASLSDDPRAGLAAGFRDAGEAISGMRLLAALPKPAGFFDPKNPAGLALPKPKKDAGENVVKDGETPAELAADAVVADAAEGAEKPGTRAAEETKTQFSERSPLLNFANTDMAFSGDTLVAGNYHGFNIYKLGEDGVPGLVSSVVCPGGQGDVSVVGDLLIMSVEQTRGRVDCGLQGVTGDVSAERFRGLRIFDISDLARPVQVGQVQTCRGSHTHSVVSQDAKSIVVYNSGTSRVRDEEELAGCIGEVPGDDRTALFRIDVIEIPVANPAAARIVDSPTVFADPETGRLAGLWQGGDHGDDTQDTNRTDQCHDITVFPALKIAAGACSGNGIVFDISNPLKPKRIDEVVDKGFAYWHSATFNNDGTKVVFTDEWGGGGRPRCRASDPRNWGANAIYDIKDGELTFRSLYKLPAPQSDKENCVAHNGSIIPVPGRDIFLQAWYQGGISVMDFTDSANPKEIAYFDRGPISDEQMAMGGYWSAYYYRGRIYATEIARGLDVFALEPSEFLTAEEIAAAEAADQGSTFNPQTQYPVTWPDMVTAR
;
A
#
# COMPACT_ATOMS: atom_id res chain seq x y z
N MET A 1 63.39 13.04 -78.55
CA MET A 1 63.52 11.61 -78.86
C MET A 1 62.48 10.88 -78.01
N HIS A 2 61.44 10.32 -78.63
CA HIS A 2 61.30 8.87 -78.87
C HIS A 2 61.00 8.05 -77.61
N THR A 3 59.75 7.57 -77.56
CA THR A 3 59.25 6.35 -76.91
C THR A 3 59.82 5.09 -77.61
N PRO A 4 59.51 3.82 -77.22
CA PRO A 4 58.53 3.33 -76.24
C PRO A 4 59.06 2.24 -75.27
N SER A 5 58.14 1.49 -74.63
CA SER A 5 58.21 0.07 -74.17
C SER A 5 57.90 -0.13 -72.67
N PHE A 6 57.02 -1.05 -72.21
CA PHE A 6 56.04 -1.93 -72.89
C PHE A 6 54.92 -2.35 -71.89
N THR A 7 53.75 -2.80 -72.42
CA THR A 7 52.72 -3.65 -71.74
C THR A 7 51.93 -3.16 -70.52
N SER A 8 50.75 -3.75 -70.33
CA SER A 8 49.78 -3.52 -69.25
C SER A 8 49.08 -4.83 -68.89
N ARG A 9 48.77 -5.06 -67.58
CA ARG A 9 47.43 -5.51 -67.12
C ARG A 9 47.28 -5.75 -65.60
N ARG A 10 46.07 -5.39 -65.11
CA ARG A 10 45.28 -5.97 -64.00
C ARG A 10 45.65 -5.71 -62.51
N LEU A 11 44.87 -4.76 -61.96
CA LEU A 11 44.16 -4.75 -60.66
C LEU A 11 44.43 -5.86 -59.62
N ALA A 12 44.58 -5.42 -58.36
CA ALA A 12 43.75 -5.90 -57.23
C ALA A 12 43.50 -4.76 -56.22
N ARG A 13 42.37 -4.81 -55.49
CA ARG A 13 41.91 -3.79 -54.52
C ARG A 13 42.80 -3.70 -53.27
N HIS A 14 42.81 -2.54 -52.62
CA HIS A 14 42.90 -2.39 -51.14
C HIS A 14 42.05 -1.17 -50.70
N SER A 15 41.67 -1.11 -49.42
CA SER A 15 40.50 -0.36 -48.94
C SER A 15 40.77 1.11 -48.57
N ILE A 16 39.72 1.93 -48.64
CA ILE A 16 39.66 3.27 -48.04
C ILE A 16 39.21 3.10 -46.58
N MET A 17 39.90 3.73 -45.64
CA MET A 17 39.50 3.79 -44.22
C MET A 17 39.04 5.22 -43.90
N ALA A 18 37.77 5.38 -43.56
CA ALA A 18 37.18 6.67 -43.21
C ALA A 18 37.33 6.91 -41.69
N VAL A 19 37.68 8.14 -41.31
CA VAL A 19 37.76 8.56 -39.91
C VAL A 19 36.40 9.11 -39.47
N LEU A 20 35.79 8.48 -38.48
CA LEU A 20 34.62 9.00 -37.77
C LEU A 20 35.11 9.68 -36.48
N LEU A 21 34.82 10.98 -36.31
CA LEU A 21 34.87 11.61 -35.00
C LEU A 21 33.54 11.35 -34.30
N SER A 22 33.55 10.51 -33.27
CA SER A 22 32.44 10.36 -32.33
C SER A 22 32.54 11.41 -31.23
N SER A 23 31.62 12.37 -31.23
CA SER A 23 31.47 13.35 -30.14
C SER A 23 30.91 12.68 -28.89
N ALA A 24 31.78 12.18 -28.02
CA ALA A 24 31.39 11.64 -26.73
C ALA A 24 31.02 12.79 -25.77
N THR A 25 29.72 13.08 -25.64
CA THR A 25 29.19 13.88 -24.54
C THR A 25 29.37 13.12 -23.23
N ILE A 26 30.23 13.62 -22.34
CA ILE A 26 30.38 13.07 -20.99
C ILE A 26 29.13 13.48 -20.20
N THR A 27 28.20 12.56 -20.01
CA THR A 27 27.12 12.73 -19.04
C THR A 27 27.73 12.78 -17.65
N ALA A 28 27.68 13.94 -17.00
CA ALA A 28 28.09 14.07 -15.62
C ALA A 28 27.00 13.46 -14.72
N ALA A 29 27.17 12.18 -14.38
CA ALA A 29 26.47 11.61 -13.23
C ALA A 29 26.90 12.41 -11.98
N GLN A 30 25.94 12.91 -11.22
CA GLN A 30 26.23 13.45 -9.89
C GLN A 30 26.33 12.28 -8.92
N ASP A 31 27.43 12.21 -8.16
CA ASP A 31 27.58 11.29 -7.03
C ASP A 31 26.65 11.72 -5.89
N VAL A 32 25.37 11.33 -5.98
CA VAL A 32 24.39 11.53 -4.90
C VAL A 32 24.83 10.71 -3.68
N GLN A 33 24.82 11.36 -2.51
CA GLN A 33 25.27 10.71 -1.28
C GLN A 33 24.14 9.89 -0.67
N ILE A 34 24.33 8.57 -0.63
CA ILE A 34 23.55 7.66 0.23
C ILE A 34 24.21 7.67 1.61
N VAL A 35 23.44 8.02 2.63
CA VAL A 35 23.94 8.24 3.99
C VAL A 35 23.11 7.50 5.03
N GLN A 36 23.74 7.06 6.10
CA GLN A 36 23.10 6.45 7.27
C GLN A 36 23.43 7.30 8.51
N PRO A 37 22.43 7.90 9.18
CA PRO A 37 22.62 8.52 10.48
C PRO A 37 23.01 7.49 11.55
N GLY A 38 23.55 7.94 12.69
CA GLY A 38 23.73 7.10 13.86
C GLY A 38 22.60 7.30 14.89
N ALA A 39 22.80 6.80 16.12
CA ALA A 39 21.92 7.12 17.24
C ALA A 39 21.98 8.64 17.56
N PRO A 40 20.98 9.21 18.28
CA PRO A 40 20.91 10.65 18.53
C PRO A 40 22.23 11.33 18.96
N GLY A 41 22.67 12.31 18.17
CA GLY A 41 23.93 13.04 18.35
C GLY A 41 25.18 12.39 17.76
N GLN A 42 25.07 11.23 17.11
CA GLN A 42 26.19 10.58 16.42
C GLN A 42 26.34 11.06 14.96
N ALA A 43 27.58 11.06 14.46
CA ALA A 43 27.88 11.57 13.13
C ALA A 43 27.42 10.63 12.00
N THR A 44 26.64 11.16 11.07
CA THR A 44 26.14 10.48 9.87
C THR A 44 27.26 9.99 8.95
N ARG A 45 27.24 8.70 8.59
CA ARG A 45 28.20 8.03 7.70
C ARG A 45 27.66 7.92 6.28
N GLN A 46 28.55 7.89 5.29
CA GLN A 46 28.20 7.48 3.93
C GLN A 46 28.13 5.94 3.86
N ILE A 47 27.24 5.41 3.02
CA ILE A 47 27.15 3.99 2.68
C ILE A 47 27.14 3.81 1.16
N ASP A 48 27.47 2.60 0.69
CA ASP A 48 27.30 2.22 -0.71
C ASP A 48 25.96 1.47 -0.92
N VAL A 49 25.59 1.24 -2.19
CA VAL A 49 24.32 0.60 -2.58
C VAL A 49 24.26 -0.86 -2.13
N ASP A 50 25.39 -1.58 -2.15
CA ASP A 50 25.44 -3.00 -1.79
C ASP A 50 25.31 -3.21 -0.27
N GLN A 51 25.82 -2.28 0.54
CA GLN A 51 25.60 -2.24 1.99
C GLN A 51 24.12 -2.08 2.39
N ALA A 52 23.25 -1.58 1.51
CA ALA A 52 21.85 -1.32 1.82
C ALA A 52 20.93 -2.57 1.73
N VAL A 53 21.36 -3.69 1.12
CA VAL A 53 20.45 -4.78 0.68
C VAL A 53 20.96 -6.20 1.02
N ALA A 54 20.64 -6.74 2.22
CA ALA A 54 21.17 -8.05 2.67
C ALA A 54 20.25 -8.97 3.53
N LEU A 55 19.87 -10.14 2.97
CA LEU A 55 19.76 -11.53 3.54
C LEU A 55 18.54 -12.08 4.38
N ALA A 56 17.84 -13.09 3.79
CA ALA A 56 17.36 -14.43 4.31
C ALA A 56 16.32 -14.62 5.48
N ASP A 57 15.95 -15.86 5.92
CA ASP A 57 15.10 -16.99 5.38
C ASP A 57 14.94 -18.12 6.48
N THR A 58 14.12 -19.21 6.57
CA THR A 58 12.91 -19.88 5.96
C THR A 58 12.38 -21.01 6.94
N SER A 59 11.07 -21.44 6.94
CA SER A 59 10.48 -22.82 7.26
C SER A 59 9.08 -22.87 7.98
N PHE A 60 8.43 -24.06 8.13
CA PHE A 60 6.94 -24.28 8.24
C PHE A 60 6.30 -24.88 9.54
N SER A 61 4.95 -25.06 9.57
CA SER A 61 4.10 -25.32 10.76
C SER A 61 2.76 -26.09 10.54
N PRO A 62 1.94 -26.36 11.61
CA PRO A 62 0.69 -27.15 11.57
C PRO A 62 -0.61 -26.47 11.07
N ALA A 63 -0.55 -25.37 10.32
CA ALA A 63 -1.77 -24.73 9.78
C ALA A 63 -2.37 -25.53 8.61
N ASP A 64 -1.49 -26.03 7.76
CA ASP A 64 -1.70 -26.67 6.46
C ASP A 64 -2.82 -27.74 6.47
N VAL A 65 -2.83 -28.58 7.51
CA VAL A 65 -3.81 -29.68 7.67
C VAL A 65 -5.26 -29.19 7.74
N ARG A 66 -5.52 -28.03 8.36
CA ARG A 66 -6.89 -27.50 8.51
C ARG A 66 -7.42 -26.91 7.20
N PHE A 67 -6.57 -26.23 6.44
CA PHE A 67 -6.93 -25.67 5.14
C PHE A 67 -7.40 -26.75 4.17
N MET A 68 -6.64 -27.84 4.04
CA MET A 68 -6.97 -28.94 3.11
C MET A 68 -8.33 -29.59 3.43
N GLN A 69 -8.68 -29.71 4.71
CA GLN A 69 -9.98 -30.26 5.14
C GLN A 69 -11.16 -29.32 4.85
N HIS A 70 -10.95 -28.00 4.89
CA HIS A 70 -11.99 -27.01 4.59
C HIS A 70 -12.16 -26.80 3.08
N MET A 71 -11.05 -26.72 2.34
CA MET A 71 -11.08 -26.44 0.90
C MET A 71 -11.76 -27.59 0.10
N ILE A 72 -11.63 -28.87 0.52
CA ILE A 72 -12.44 -29.99 -0.02
C ILE A 72 -13.96 -29.75 0.07
N ALA A 73 -14.42 -29.06 1.12
CA ALA A 73 -15.84 -28.76 1.30
C ALA A 73 -16.28 -27.50 0.54
N HIS A 74 -15.36 -26.55 0.33
CA HIS A 74 -15.56 -25.34 -0.47
C HIS A 74 -15.71 -25.68 -1.96
N HIS A 75 -14.77 -26.43 -2.52
CA HIS A 75 -14.70 -26.81 -3.94
C HIS A 75 -15.95 -27.55 -4.45
N ARG A 76 -16.60 -28.33 -3.58
CA ARG A 76 -17.83 -29.05 -3.93
C ARG A 76 -18.96 -28.12 -4.38
N GLN A 77 -19.05 -26.90 -3.83
CA GLN A 77 -20.11 -25.97 -4.20
C GLN A 77 -19.86 -25.28 -5.56
N ALA A 78 -18.61 -25.06 -5.97
CA ALA A 78 -18.30 -24.57 -7.32
C ALA A 78 -18.83 -25.55 -8.39
N VAL A 79 -18.59 -26.85 -8.20
CA VAL A 79 -19.09 -27.92 -9.08
C VAL A 79 -20.63 -27.94 -9.11
N GLU A 80 -21.29 -27.81 -7.96
CA GLU A 80 -22.76 -27.72 -7.88
C GLU A 80 -23.34 -26.50 -8.62
N MET A 81 -22.65 -25.35 -8.61
CA MET A 81 -23.04 -24.17 -9.39
C MET A 81 -22.75 -24.31 -10.89
N ALA A 82 -21.57 -24.83 -11.27
CA ALA A 82 -21.17 -25.02 -12.66
C ALA A 82 -22.12 -25.97 -13.42
N ALA A 83 -22.61 -27.01 -12.74
CA ALA A 83 -23.55 -27.99 -13.29
C ALA A 83 -24.88 -27.37 -13.81
N LEU A 84 -25.28 -26.19 -13.32
CA LEU A 84 -26.52 -25.51 -13.74
C LEU A 84 -26.42 -24.83 -15.11
N VAL A 85 -25.23 -24.39 -15.51
CA VAL A 85 -25.01 -23.43 -16.61
C VAL A 85 -25.52 -23.94 -17.96
N LYS A 86 -25.29 -25.22 -18.24
CA LYS A 86 -25.62 -25.90 -19.50
C LYS A 86 -27.10 -25.85 -19.86
N ASP A 87 -27.98 -25.79 -18.86
CA ASP A 87 -29.44 -25.79 -19.02
C ASP A 87 -30.04 -24.39 -18.78
N ARG A 88 -29.22 -23.31 -18.75
CA ARG A 88 -29.64 -21.96 -18.33
C ARG A 88 -29.14 -20.80 -19.19
N THR A 89 -28.03 -20.95 -19.91
CA THR A 89 -27.51 -19.92 -20.83
C THR A 89 -27.03 -20.50 -22.16
N ASN A 90 -26.91 -19.62 -23.16
CA ASN A 90 -26.32 -19.91 -24.46
C ASN A 90 -25.11 -19.00 -24.79
N GLN A 91 -24.58 -18.25 -23.81
CA GLN A 91 -23.36 -17.47 -24.00
C GLN A 91 -22.14 -18.40 -23.96
N GLU A 92 -21.46 -18.53 -25.11
CA GLU A 92 -20.37 -19.50 -25.30
C GLU A 92 -19.20 -19.29 -24.31
N GLU A 93 -18.92 -18.03 -23.94
CA GLU A 93 -17.85 -17.67 -23.01
C GLU A 93 -18.15 -18.12 -21.57
N ILE A 94 -19.41 -18.02 -21.12
CA ILE A 94 -19.85 -18.44 -19.79
C ILE A 94 -19.94 -19.97 -19.71
N VAL A 95 -20.44 -20.63 -20.76
CA VAL A 95 -20.39 -22.10 -20.88
C VAL A 95 -18.94 -22.60 -20.85
N ALA A 96 -18.01 -21.88 -21.48
CA ALA A 96 -16.59 -22.21 -21.45
C ALA A 96 -15.91 -21.93 -20.09
N VAL A 97 -16.39 -20.96 -19.29
CA VAL A 97 -15.96 -20.75 -17.89
C VAL A 97 -16.44 -21.90 -17.01
N ALA A 98 -17.73 -22.22 -17.03
CA ALA A 98 -18.31 -23.29 -16.22
C ALA A 98 -17.67 -24.66 -16.48
N GLY A 99 -17.38 -24.99 -17.74
CA GLY A 99 -16.71 -26.22 -18.14
C GLY A 99 -15.20 -26.29 -17.82
N ARG A 100 -14.60 -25.23 -17.27
CA ARG A 100 -13.26 -25.27 -16.68
C ARG A 100 -13.34 -25.52 -15.18
N ILE A 101 -14.15 -24.73 -14.47
CA ILE A 101 -14.45 -24.86 -13.04
C ILE A 101 -14.82 -26.31 -12.66
N ASP A 102 -15.72 -26.94 -13.44
CA ASP A 102 -16.16 -28.33 -13.22
C ASP A 102 -15.01 -29.36 -13.27
N ALA A 103 -13.94 -29.07 -14.03
CA ALA A 103 -12.78 -29.95 -14.18
C ALA A 103 -11.67 -29.64 -13.16
N SER A 104 -11.26 -28.38 -13.02
CA SER A 104 -10.18 -27.98 -12.10
C SER A 104 -10.50 -28.33 -10.64
N GLN A 105 -11.69 -27.92 -10.18
CA GLN A 105 -12.14 -28.12 -8.80
C GLN A 105 -12.27 -29.61 -8.45
N ALA A 106 -12.54 -30.47 -9.43
CA ALA A 106 -12.64 -31.92 -9.25
C ALA A 106 -11.26 -32.57 -9.02
N ASP A 107 -10.27 -32.26 -9.87
CA ASP A 107 -8.90 -32.76 -9.75
C ASP A 107 -8.24 -32.26 -8.43
N GLU A 108 -8.49 -31.00 -8.05
CA GLU A 108 -8.03 -30.41 -6.79
C GLU A 108 -8.60 -31.12 -5.55
N MET A 109 -9.86 -31.58 -5.59
CA MET A 109 -10.45 -32.38 -4.50
C MET A 109 -9.80 -33.76 -4.33
N GLU A 110 -9.40 -34.42 -5.43
CA GLU A 110 -8.67 -35.69 -5.36
C GLU A 110 -7.25 -35.49 -4.80
N PHE A 111 -6.58 -34.40 -5.18
CA PHE A 111 -5.28 -34.01 -4.64
C PHE A 111 -5.33 -33.80 -3.12
N MET A 112 -6.24 -32.96 -2.62
CA MET A 112 -6.33 -32.65 -1.18
C MET A 112 -6.61 -33.90 -0.33
N THR A 113 -7.51 -34.76 -0.82
CA THR A 113 -7.84 -36.04 -0.19
C THR A 113 -6.60 -36.95 -0.09
N THR A 114 -5.80 -36.99 -1.15
CA THR A 114 -4.56 -37.77 -1.23
C THR A 114 -3.47 -37.20 -0.31
N TRP A 115 -3.29 -35.87 -0.30
CA TRP A 115 -2.29 -35.17 0.53
C TRP A 115 -2.52 -35.41 2.03
N LEU A 116 -3.78 -35.37 2.48
CA LEU A 116 -4.18 -35.66 3.86
C LEU A 116 -3.94 -37.13 4.22
N GLY A 117 -4.36 -38.06 3.35
CA GLY A 117 -4.17 -39.50 3.55
C GLY A 117 -2.70 -39.91 3.70
N GLN A 118 -1.81 -39.34 2.87
CA GLN A 118 -0.36 -39.56 2.97
C GLN A 118 0.25 -39.09 4.31
N ARG A 119 -0.38 -38.12 4.98
CA ARG A 119 0.09 -37.52 6.25
C ARG A 119 -0.69 -38.06 7.47
N GLY A 120 -1.46 -39.14 7.28
CA GLY A 120 -2.25 -39.79 8.33
C GLY A 120 -3.43 -38.98 8.85
N GLN A 121 -3.85 -37.94 8.13
CA GLN A 121 -4.94 -37.05 8.51
C GLN A 121 -6.25 -37.49 7.84
N PRO A 122 -7.40 -37.35 8.52
CA PRO A 122 -8.70 -37.63 7.90
C PRO A 122 -9.03 -36.57 6.84
N ALA A 123 -9.70 -36.97 5.77
CA ALA A 123 -10.16 -36.08 4.70
C ALA A 123 -11.24 -35.07 5.18
N THR A 124 -11.92 -35.36 6.29
CA THR A 124 -12.88 -34.47 6.96
C THR A 124 -12.45 -34.20 8.39
N SER A 125 -12.66 -32.97 8.86
CA SER A 125 -12.39 -32.59 10.25
C SER A 125 -13.44 -33.21 11.20
N PRO A 126 -13.06 -33.74 12.39
CA PRO A 126 -14.00 -34.36 13.32
C PRO A 126 -15.11 -33.40 13.79
N GLY A 127 -16.29 -33.53 13.19
CA GLY A 127 -17.45 -32.68 13.42
C GLY A 127 -18.22 -32.31 12.14
N MET A 128 -17.57 -32.37 10.97
CA MET A 128 -18.22 -32.14 9.67
C MET A 128 -18.89 -33.41 9.12
N ASP A 129 -19.92 -33.90 9.81
CA ASP A 129 -20.81 -34.96 9.31
C ASP A 129 -22.12 -34.37 8.77
N HIS A 130 -22.72 -35.02 7.77
CA HIS A 130 -23.78 -34.50 6.90
C HIS A 130 -25.18 -34.47 7.56
N SER A 131 -25.29 -33.96 8.79
CA SER A 131 -26.55 -33.90 9.54
C SER A 131 -26.68 -32.70 10.51
N ALA A 132 -25.76 -31.74 10.47
CA ALA A 132 -25.70 -30.62 11.41
C ALA A 132 -25.80 -29.20 10.78
N MET A 133 -26.42 -29.06 9.60
CA MET A 133 -26.74 -27.76 8.99
C MET A 133 -27.91 -27.06 9.71
N GLY A 134 -27.76 -26.82 11.01
CA GLY A 134 -28.82 -26.32 11.90
C GLY A 134 -28.24 -25.63 13.13
N HIS A 135 -27.86 -24.36 12.96
CA HIS A 135 -27.35 -23.42 13.97
C HIS A 135 -25.98 -23.79 14.60
N GLY A 136 -24.93 -23.02 14.27
CA GLY A 136 -23.79 -22.81 15.19
C GLY A 136 -22.38 -22.77 14.59
N THR A 137 -22.14 -23.37 13.44
CA THR A 137 -20.83 -23.30 12.75
C THR A 137 -20.77 -22.10 11.82
N GLN A 138 -19.67 -21.35 11.84
CA GLN A 138 -19.45 -20.26 10.86
C GLN A 138 -19.40 -20.84 9.44
N ALA A 139 -19.99 -20.11 8.49
CA ALA A 139 -19.87 -20.44 7.07
C ALA A 139 -18.41 -20.21 6.62
N MET A 140 -17.92 -21.07 5.71
CA MET A 140 -16.64 -20.80 5.04
C MET A 140 -16.79 -19.58 4.12
N ALA A 141 -15.71 -18.83 3.94
CA ALA A 141 -15.72 -17.61 3.13
C ALA A 141 -16.21 -17.88 1.70
N GLY A 142 -16.85 -16.89 1.07
CA GLY A 142 -17.33 -16.93 -0.32
C GLY A 142 -18.52 -17.85 -0.63
N MET A 143 -18.78 -18.88 0.18
CA MET A 143 -19.85 -19.86 -0.05
C MET A 143 -21.21 -19.20 -0.32
N ALA A 144 -21.89 -19.63 -1.39
CA ALA A 144 -23.25 -19.23 -1.72
C ALA A 144 -24.24 -19.79 -0.69
N SER A 145 -25.25 -18.99 -0.31
CA SER A 145 -26.28 -19.46 0.62
C SER A 145 -27.24 -20.46 -0.03
N ALA A 146 -28.00 -21.20 0.79
CA ALA A 146 -29.05 -22.08 0.26
C ALA A 146 -30.16 -21.31 -0.50
N GLU A 147 -30.35 -20.02 -0.20
CA GLU A 147 -31.25 -19.14 -0.94
C GLU A 147 -30.63 -18.70 -2.27
N ASP A 148 -29.35 -18.35 -2.30
CA ASP A 148 -28.63 -17.99 -3.54
C ASP A 148 -28.56 -19.16 -4.52
N MET A 149 -28.30 -20.38 -4.04
CA MET A 149 -28.36 -21.60 -4.85
C MET A 149 -29.76 -21.83 -5.43
N ALA A 150 -30.82 -21.56 -4.65
CA ALA A 150 -32.20 -21.66 -5.13
C ALA A 150 -32.56 -20.57 -6.16
N ARG A 151 -32.05 -19.34 -5.98
CA ARG A 151 -32.18 -18.23 -6.94
C ARG A 151 -31.46 -18.54 -8.26
N LEU A 152 -30.21 -19.01 -8.18
CA LEU A 152 -29.39 -19.39 -9.33
C LEU A 152 -30.03 -20.53 -10.14
N ALA A 153 -30.59 -21.55 -9.46
CA ALA A 153 -31.29 -22.64 -10.13
C ALA A 153 -32.58 -22.21 -10.85
N ALA A 154 -33.17 -21.07 -10.47
CA ALA A 154 -34.42 -20.54 -11.02
C ALA A 154 -34.25 -19.45 -12.11
N ALA A 155 -33.13 -18.71 -12.10
CA ALA A 155 -32.81 -17.69 -13.11
C ALA A 155 -32.54 -18.30 -14.51
N SER A 156 -32.58 -17.49 -15.58
CA SER A 156 -32.14 -17.91 -16.93
C SER A 156 -31.68 -16.73 -17.80
N GLY A 157 -30.88 -16.99 -18.84
CA GLY A 157 -30.36 -15.95 -19.74
C GLY A 157 -29.50 -14.91 -19.02
N GLY A 158 -29.55 -13.64 -19.46
CA GLY A 158 -28.70 -12.56 -18.91
C GLY A 158 -28.81 -12.31 -17.39
N GLU A 159 -29.92 -12.71 -16.77
CA GLU A 159 -30.09 -12.68 -15.30
C GLU A 159 -29.30 -13.83 -14.64
N PHE A 160 -29.35 -15.03 -15.23
CA PHE A 160 -28.52 -16.15 -14.80
C PHE A 160 -27.03 -15.90 -15.08
N ASP A 161 -26.69 -15.33 -16.24
CA ASP A 161 -25.31 -15.00 -16.60
C ASP A 161 -24.67 -14.09 -15.54
N ARG A 162 -25.38 -13.02 -15.18
CA ARG A 162 -24.97 -12.11 -14.10
C ARG A 162 -24.86 -12.83 -12.76
N LEU A 163 -25.92 -13.53 -12.33
CA LEU A 163 -25.96 -14.16 -11.02
C LEU A 163 -24.94 -15.31 -10.87
N PHE A 164 -24.65 -16.04 -11.95
CA PHE A 164 -23.61 -17.05 -12.00
C PHE A 164 -22.22 -16.43 -11.84
N LEU A 165 -21.91 -15.37 -12.61
CA LEU A 165 -20.63 -14.67 -12.50
C LEU A 165 -20.46 -14.02 -11.11
N GLU A 166 -21.48 -13.35 -10.59
CA GLU A 166 -21.44 -12.69 -9.27
C GLU A 166 -21.26 -13.71 -8.13
N LEU A 167 -21.97 -14.85 -8.16
CA LEU A 167 -21.81 -15.90 -7.14
C LEU A 167 -20.49 -16.67 -7.29
N MET A 168 -20.02 -16.93 -8.51
CA MET A 168 -18.76 -17.66 -8.73
C MET A 168 -17.53 -16.78 -8.43
N ILE A 169 -17.56 -15.48 -8.76
CA ILE A 169 -16.52 -14.53 -8.30
C ILE A 169 -16.48 -14.51 -6.76
N LYS A 170 -17.63 -14.39 -6.09
CA LYS A 170 -17.73 -14.38 -4.62
C LYS A 170 -17.22 -15.69 -4.00
N HIS A 171 -17.53 -16.84 -4.60
CA HIS A 171 -17.06 -18.16 -4.19
C HIS A 171 -15.53 -18.26 -4.35
N HIS A 172 -14.99 -17.89 -5.51
CA HIS A 172 -13.56 -17.89 -5.75
C HIS A 172 -12.80 -16.92 -4.84
N GLU A 173 -13.36 -15.74 -4.52
CA GLU A 173 -12.83 -14.82 -3.48
C GLU A 173 -12.79 -15.50 -2.10
N GLY A 174 -13.75 -16.37 -1.79
CA GLY A 174 -13.75 -17.21 -0.59
C GLY A 174 -12.54 -18.15 -0.51
N ALA A 175 -12.24 -18.84 -1.62
CA ALA A 175 -11.06 -19.69 -1.72
C ALA A 175 -9.77 -18.87 -1.52
N LEU A 176 -9.68 -17.67 -2.11
CA LEU A 176 -8.52 -16.78 -1.95
C LEU A 176 -8.37 -16.26 -0.52
N GLU A 177 -9.45 -15.89 0.17
CA GLU A 177 -9.38 -15.51 1.59
C GLU A 177 -9.03 -16.72 2.48
N MET A 178 -9.48 -17.93 2.15
CA MET A 178 -9.07 -19.16 2.83
C MET A 178 -7.57 -19.47 2.62
N VAL A 179 -7.00 -19.19 1.44
CA VAL A 179 -5.55 -19.25 1.19
C VAL A 179 -4.82 -18.18 2.02
N LYS A 180 -5.31 -16.93 2.03
CA LYS A 180 -4.74 -15.84 2.82
C LYS A 180 -4.73 -16.15 4.33
N VAL A 181 -5.85 -16.60 4.89
CA VAL A 181 -5.99 -16.98 6.30
C VAL A 181 -5.13 -18.19 6.67
N LEU A 182 -4.83 -19.09 5.72
CA LEU A 182 -3.79 -20.09 5.89
C LEU A 182 -2.41 -19.41 5.99
N LEU A 183 -2.00 -18.64 4.98
CA LEU A 183 -0.66 -18.04 4.87
C LEU A 183 -0.32 -17.06 6.01
N GLU A 184 -1.34 -16.44 6.63
CA GLU A 184 -1.20 -15.61 7.84
C GLU A 184 -0.80 -16.41 9.09
N GLN A 185 -0.98 -17.73 9.12
CA GLN A 185 -0.58 -18.55 10.26
C GLN A 185 0.95 -18.72 10.29
N PRO A 186 1.63 -18.50 11.44
CA PRO A 186 3.09 -18.59 11.52
C PRO A 186 3.63 -19.94 11.02
N GLY A 187 4.29 -19.92 9.86
CA GLY A 187 4.86 -21.09 9.21
C GLY A 187 3.91 -21.89 8.29
N ALA A 188 2.74 -21.39 7.92
CA ALA A 188 1.91 -22.10 6.94
C ALA A 188 2.62 -22.32 5.59
N ALA A 189 2.28 -23.42 4.92
CA ALA A 189 2.63 -23.76 3.54
C ALA A 189 4.14 -23.65 3.19
N TYR A 190 4.99 -24.50 3.81
CA TYR A 190 6.31 -24.81 3.22
C TYR A 190 6.60 -26.32 3.11
N ASP A 191 5.62 -27.19 3.36
CA ASP A 191 5.60 -28.46 2.63
C ASP A 191 5.50 -28.08 1.13
N PRO A 192 6.48 -28.43 0.26
CA PRO A 192 6.48 -27.89 -1.09
C PRO A 192 5.28 -28.30 -1.93
N VAL A 193 4.66 -29.44 -1.60
CA VAL A 193 3.47 -29.99 -2.27
C VAL A 193 2.20 -29.32 -1.74
N MET A 194 2.18 -28.91 -0.47
CA MET A 194 1.15 -28.00 0.06
C MET A 194 1.23 -26.63 -0.61
N PHE A 195 2.43 -26.03 -0.67
CA PHE A 195 2.65 -24.71 -1.25
C PHE A 195 2.41 -24.69 -2.78
N GLU A 196 2.67 -25.80 -3.46
CA GLU A 196 2.30 -26.00 -4.86
C GLU A 196 0.78 -25.95 -5.03
N PHE A 197 0.04 -26.71 -4.23
CA PHE A 197 -1.42 -26.71 -4.26
C PHE A 197 -2.06 -25.37 -3.84
N THR A 198 -1.53 -24.69 -2.80
CA THR A 198 -2.05 -23.36 -2.44
C THR A 198 -1.75 -22.35 -3.53
N ASN A 199 -0.59 -22.43 -4.20
CA ASN A 199 -0.31 -21.63 -5.39
C ASN A 199 -1.27 -21.94 -6.54
N ASP A 200 -1.59 -23.21 -6.80
CA ASP A 200 -2.43 -23.61 -7.92
C ASP A 200 -3.88 -23.14 -7.70
N VAL A 201 -4.47 -23.38 -6.51
CA VAL A 201 -5.76 -22.78 -6.12
C VAL A 201 -5.70 -21.25 -6.20
N ASN A 202 -4.64 -20.62 -5.71
CA ASN A 202 -4.46 -19.16 -5.78
C ASN A 202 -4.34 -18.64 -7.23
N THR A 203 -3.79 -19.44 -8.15
CA THR A 203 -3.55 -19.07 -9.55
C THR A 203 -4.79 -19.30 -10.41
N ASP A 204 -5.39 -20.49 -10.36
CA ASP A 204 -6.51 -20.83 -11.23
C ASP A 204 -7.80 -20.12 -10.78
N GLN A 205 -8.05 -19.96 -9.47
CA GLN A 205 -9.16 -19.14 -8.98
C GLN A 205 -9.00 -17.66 -9.39
N LYS A 206 -7.77 -17.11 -9.38
CA LYS A 206 -7.51 -15.76 -9.92
C LYS A 206 -7.71 -15.70 -11.44
N ALA A 207 -7.16 -16.66 -12.18
CA ALA A 207 -7.29 -16.71 -13.64
C ALA A 207 -8.75 -16.92 -14.10
N GLU A 208 -9.63 -17.43 -13.24
CA GLU A 208 -11.08 -17.47 -13.48
C GLU A 208 -11.79 -16.18 -13.02
N ILE A 209 -11.46 -15.62 -11.86
CA ILE A 209 -11.90 -14.29 -11.42
C ILE A 209 -11.57 -13.22 -12.46
N GLU A 210 -10.36 -13.21 -13.02
CA GLU A 210 -9.90 -12.33 -14.10
C GLU A 210 -10.82 -12.37 -15.31
N ARG A 211 -11.17 -13.58 -15.77
CA ARG A 211 -12.03 -13.77 -16.94
C ARG A 211 -13.45 -13.28 -16.65
N MET A 212 -13.98 -13.59 -15.47
CA MET A 212 -15.31 -13.16 -15.06
C MET A 212 -15.38 -11.64 -14.86
N ASN A 213 -14.34 -11.03 -14.30
CA ASN A 213 -14.20 -9.57 -14.16
C ASN A 213 -13.94 -8.87 -15.51
N ALA A 214 -13.18 -9.45 -16.43
CA ALA A 214 -12.94 -8.88 -17.75
C ALA A 214 -14.24 -8.79 -18.57
N LEU A 215 -15.06 -9.85 -18.55
CA LEU A 215 -16.40 -9.88 -19.15
C LEU A 215 -17.35 -8.84 -18.52
N LEU A 216 -17.18 -8.54 -17.23
CA LEU A 216 -17.94 -7.51 -16.52
C LEU A 216 -17.42 -6.08 -16.81
N ALA A 217 -16.10 -5.92 -16.94
CA ALA A 217 -15.43 -4.63 -17.16
C ALA A 217 -15.54 -4.15 -18.63
N SER A 218 -15.67 -5.04 -19.61
CA SER A 218 -15.95 -4.73 -21.02
C SER A 218 -17.34 -4.09 -21.28
N LEU A 219 -17.99 -3.59 -20.23
CA LEU A 219 -19.29 -2.92 -20.22
C LEU A 219 -19.18 -1.45 -19.75
N SER A 220 -17.97 -0.90 -19.63
CA SER A 220 -17.70 0.47 -19.13
C SER A 220 -17.11 1.40 -20.20
N ASP A 221 -17.34 2.72 -20.02
CA ASP A 221 -16.96 3.80 -20.94
C ASP A 221 -15.83 4.72 -20.41
N ASP A 222 -15.31 4.53 -19.18
CA ASP A 222 -14.21 5.37 -18.64
C ASP A 222 -12.86 4.99 -19.30
N PRO A 223 -12.06 5.94 -19.82
CA PRO A 223 -10.80 5.64 -20.52
C PRO A 223 -9.68 5.06 -19.65
N ARG A 224 -9.85 5.00 -18.32
CA ARG A 224 -8.96 4.27 -17.40
C ARG A 224 -9.29 2.77 -17.30
N ALA A 225 -10.50 2.36 -17.70
CA ALA A 225 -10.90 0.96 -17.66
C ALA A 225 -10.07 0.12 -18.65
N GLY A 226 -9.28 -0.83 -18.13
CA GLY A 226 -8.47 -1.73 -18.95
C GLY A 226 -7.18 -1.11 -19.50
N LEU A 227 -6.58 -0.13 -18.81
CA LEU A 227 -5.22 0.33 -19.10
C LEU A 227 -4.23 -0.86 -19.04
N ALA A 228 -3.29 -0.89 -19.98
CA ALA A 228 -2.29 -1.96 -20.04
C ALA A 228 -1.39 -1.97 -18.80
N ALA A 229 -1.06 -3.15 -18.28
CA ALA A 229 -0.13 -3.30 -17.17
C ALA A 229 1.32 -2.95 -17.57
N GLY A 230 2.13 -2.53 -16.58
CA GLY A 230 3.56 -2.30 -16.75
C GLY A 230 4.19 -1.48 -15.63
N PHE A 231 5.42 -1.83 -15.22
CA PHE A 231 6.10 -1.09 -14.16
C PHE A 231 6.54 0.31 -14.61
N ARG A 232 6.98 0.48 -15.86
CA ARG A 232 7.45 1.78 -16.42
C ARG A 232 6.77 2.18 -17.74
N ASP A 233 5.91 1.31 -18.23
CA ASP A 233 5.38 1.25 -19.58
C ASP A 233 3.92 0.79 -19.60
N ALA A 234 3.24 0.87 -18.45
CA ALA A 234 1.78 0.77 -18.35
C ALA A 234 1.10 1.78 -19.28
N GLY A 235 -0.12 1.46 -19.69
CA GLY A 235 -1.02 2.43 -20.30
C GLY A 235 -1.31 3.55 -19.31
N GLU A 236 -1.25 4.80 -19.78
CA GLU A 236 -1.58 6.00 -18.99
C GLU A 236 -2.84 6.66 -19.55
N ALA A 237 -3.69 7.21 -18.66
CA ALA A 237 -4.79 8.10 -19.03
C ALA A 237 -4.69 9.41 -18.25
N ILE A 238 -4.95 10.54 -18.91
CA ILE A 238 -4.72 11.87 -18.33
C ILE A 238 -5.76 12.88 -18.85
N SER A 239 -6.24 13.76 -17.98
CA SER A 239 -7.20 14.82 -18.31
C SER A 239 -7.04 16.03 -17.39
N GLY A 240 -7.15 17.25 -17.94
CA GLY A 240 -7.04 18.51 -17.18
C GLY A 240 -5.66 18.82 -16.57
N MET A 241 -4.65 18.02 -16.87
CA MET A 241 -3.28 18.18 -16.40
C MET A 241 -2.29 17.52 -17.36
N ARG A 242 -0.98 17.80 -17.19
CA ARG A 242 0.12 17.13 -17.89
C ARG A 242 1.22 16.69 -16.92
N LEU A 243 1.77 15.50 -17.17
CA LEU A 243 3.00 15.02 -16.54
C LEU A 243 4.20 15.86 -17.02
N LEU A 244 4.98 16.38 -16.08
CA LEU A 244 6.21 17.16 -16.33
C LEU A 244 7.45 16.28 -16.22
N ALA A 245 7.50 15.46 -15.18
CA ALA A 245 8.60 14.56 -14.87
C ALA A 245 8.08 13.37 -14.08
N ALA A 246 8.59 12.18 -14.40
CA ALA A 246 8.47 10.98 -13.57
C ALA A 246 9.88 10.58 -13.12
N LEU A 247 10.18 10.72 -11.83
CA LEU A 247 11.48 10.45 -11.26
C LEU A 247 11.47 9.06 -10.60
N PRO A 248 12.27 8.08 -11.07
CA PRO A 248 12.33 6.78 -10.42
C PRO A 248 12.91 6.90 -9.00
N LYS A 249 12.59 5.92 -8.14
CA LYS A 249 13.20 5.83 -6.80
C LYS A 249 14.74 5.91 -6.84
N PRO A 250 15.39 6.63 -5.90
CA PRO A 250 16.84 6.67 -5.78
C PRO A 250 17.50 5.31 -5.52
N ALA A 251 18.79 5.18 -5.86
CA ALA A 251 19.56 3.99 -5.54
C ALA A 251 19.60 3.77 -4.01
N GLY A 252 19.51 2.50 -3.57
CA GLY A 252 19.34 2.14 -2.16
C GLY A 252 17.90 2.24 -1.64
N PHE A 253 16.95 2.75 -2.44
CA PHE A 253 15.52 2.82 -2.12
C PHE A 253 14.65 1.89 -3.00
N PHE A 254 15.27 0.87 -3.60
CA PHE A 254 14.64 -0.27 -4.28
C PHE A 254 15.65 -1.43 -4.39
N ASP A 255 15.19 -2.66 -4.60
CA ASP A 255 16.07 -3.77 -5.00
C ASP A 255 16.37 -3.66 -6.50
N PRO A 256 17.63 -3.49 -6.94
CA PRO A 256 17.97 -3.41 -8.37
C PRO A 256 17.63 -4.67 -9.18
N LYS A 257 17.41 -5.81 -8.54
CA LYS A 257 16.96 -7.08 -9.17
C LYS A 257 15.44 -7.23 -9.17
N ASN A 258 14.73 -6.45 -8.35
CA ASN A 258 13.28 -6.49 -8.21
C ASN A 258 12.72 -5.06 -7.95
N PRO A 259 12.85 -4.13 -8.91
CA PRO A 259 12.56 -2.72 -8.68
C PRO A 259 11.07 -2.43 -8.45
N ALA A 260 10.20 -3.34 -8.89
CA ALA A 260 8.75 -3.29 -8.70
C ALA A 260 8.27 -3.99 -7.41
N GLY A 261 9.16 -4.67 -6.66
CA GLY A 261 8.81 -5.36 -5.41
C GLY A 261 7.94 -6.61 -5.57
N LEU A 262 7.91 -7.21 -6.77
CA LEU A 262 7.09 -8.38 -7.12
C LEU A 262 7.51 -9.65 -6.37
N ALA A 263 6.63 -10.65 -6.33
CA ALA A 263 6.97 -12.01 -5.91
C ALA A 263 8.10 -12.58 -6.80
N LEU A 264 9.21 -12.99 -6.20
CA LEU A 264 10.38 -13.52 -6.93
C LEU A 264 10.09 -14.90 -7.52
N PRO A 265 10.67 -15.27 -8.68
CA PRO A 265 10.53 -16.61 -9.23
C PRO A 265 11.08 -17.73 -8.32
N LYS A 266 10.43 -18.90 -8.28
CA LYS A 266 10.98 -20.11 -7.64
C LYS A 266 12.25 -20.56 -8.38
N PRO A 267 13.33 -20.92 -7.67
CA PRO A 267 14.50 -21.54 -8.30
C PRO A 267 14.15 -22.88 -8.94
N LYS A 268 14.58 -23.09 -10.19
CA LYS A 268 14.55 -24.43 -10.81
C LYS A 268 15.61 -25.30 -10.15
N LYS A 269 15.29 -26.58 -9.90
CA LYS A 269 16.27 -27.59 -9.48
C LYS A 269 17.02 -28.08 -10.71
N ASP A 270 18.22 -27.54 -10.95
CA ASP A 270 19.06 -28.00 -12.06
C ASP A 270 19.53 -29.45 -11.86
N ALA A 271 19.36 -30.25 -12.91
CA ALA A 271 19.62 -31.69 -12.90
C ALA A 271 21.11 -32.04 -13.07
N GLY A 272 21.92 -31.71 -12.05
CA GLY A 272 23.19 -32.38 -11.75
C GLY A 272 24.36 -32.15 -12.71
N GLU A 273 25.06 -31.02 -12.56
CA GLU A 273 26.44 -30.89 -13.08
C GLU A 273 27.42 -31.76 -12.30
N ASN A 274 27.75 -32.94 -12.83
CA ASN A 274 28.82 -33.80 -12.32
C ASN A 274 30.21 -33.21 -12.64
N VAL A 275 30.63 -32.18 -11.89
CA VAL A 275 32.01 -31.69 -11.92
C VAL A 275 32.90 -32.66 -11.13
N VAL A 276 33.35 -33.72 -11.80
CA VAL A 276 34.35 -34.65 -11.24
C VAL A 276 35.67 -33.92 -11.06
N LYS A 277 36.05 -33.70 -9.80
CA LYS A 277 37.44 -33.43 -9.40
C LYS A 277 38.01 -34.70 -8.79
N ASP A 278 38.89 -35.37 -9.54
CA ASP A 278 39.63 -36.52 -9.04
C ASP A 278 40.61 -36.11 -7.92
N GLY A 279 40.54 -36.83 -6.80
CA GLY A 279 41.64 -37.01 -5.86
C GLY A 279 41.91 -35.88 -4.86
N GLU A 280 41.31 -35.99 -3.67
CA GLU A 280 42.07 -36.06 -2.40
C GLU A 280 41.22 -36.70 -1.28
N THR A 281 41.85 -37.15 -0.19
CA THR A 281 41.25 -38.09 0.79
C THR A 281 40.36 -37.42 1.84
N PRO A 282 39.22 -38.04 2.25
CA PRO A 282 38.40 -37.52 3.34
C PRO A 282 39.06 -37.69 4.71
N ALA A 283 38.91 -36.68 5.57
CA ALA A 283 39.11 -36.79 7.00
C ALA A 283 37.94 -36.11 7.73
N GLU A 284 37.43 -36.78 8.77
CA GLU A 284 36.63 -36.23 9.88
C GLU A 284 35.41 -35.36 9.53
N LEU A 285 34.22 -35.99 9.47
CA LEU A 285 33.19 -35.89 10.53
C LEU A 285 31.93 -36.67 10.11
N ALA A 286 31.54 -37.70 10.88
CA ALA A 286 30.31 -38.47 10.64
C ALA A 286 29.76 -39.10 11.94
N ALA A 287 28.71 -38.46 12.48
CA ALA A 287 27.78 -38.94 13.51
C ALA A 287 26.58 -37.96 13.51
N ASP A 288 25.31 -38.34 13.44
CA ASP A 288 24.69 -39.68 13.45
C ASP A 288 23.52 -39.76 12.45
N ALA A 289 23.39 -40.87 11.70
CA ALA A 289 22.12 -41.37 11.11
C ALA A 289 22.30 -42.73 10.39
N VAL A 290 21.86 -43.82 11.01
CA VAL A 290 21.62 -45.17 10.44
C VAL A 290 20.51 -45.78 11.33
N VAL A 291 19.52 -46.59 10.93
CA VAL A 291 19.34 -47.69 9.93
C VAL A 291 17.82 -47.65 9.56
N ALA A 292 17.32 -47.55 8.32
CA ALA A 292 17.33 -48.45 7.15
C ALA A 292 16.41 -49.71 7.24
N ASP A 293 15.31 -49.73 6.49
CA ASP A 293 14.62 -50.92 5.93
C ASP A 293 13.44 -50.47 5.00
N ALA A 294 12.79 -51.35 4.21
CA ALA A 294 13.23 -51.89 2.91
C ALA A 294 12.10 -52.75 2.27
N ALA A 295 11.56 -52.36 1.10
CA ALA A 295 10.77 -53.18 0.15
C ALA A 295 10.52 -52.32 -1.11
N GLU A 296 11.12 -52.58 -2.27
CA GLU A 296 10.79 -53.62 -3.27
C GLU A 296 9.43 -53.45 -3.97
N GLY A 297 9.48 -53.17 -5.28
CA GLY A 297 8.34 -53.06 -6.20
C GLY A 297 8.76 -52.31 -7.47
N ALA A 298 8.94 -53.01 -8.59
CA ALA A 298 9.55 -52.45 -9.79
C ALA A 298 8.84 -52.84 -11.08
N GLU A 299 8.56 -51.86 -11.95
CA GLU A 299 8.18 -52.09 -13.35
C GLU A 299 8.71 -50.95 -14.27
N LYS A 300 8.61 -51.11 -15.59
CA LYS A 300 9.24 -50.26 -16.62
C LYS A 300 8.31 -50.14 -17.85
N PRO A 301 8.65 -49.34 -18.89
CA PRO A 301 8.94 -47.91 -18.88
C PRO A 301 8.00 -47.18 -19.85
N GLY A 302 7.16 -46.26 -19.35
CA GLY A 302 6.16 -45.54 -20.14
C GLY A 302 6.58 -44.13 -20.54
N THR A 303 6.42 -43.78 -21.82
CA THR A 303 6.75 -42.47 -22.40
C THR A 303 5.95 -41.30 -21.80
N ARG A 304 6.61 -40.36 -21.12
CA ARG A 304 6.20 -38.96 -21.04
C ARG A 304 7.42 -38.04 -20.97
N ALA A 305 7.85 -37.56 -22.14
CA ALA A 305 8.62 -36.32 -22.23
C ALA A 305 7.62 -35.18 -22.37
N ALA A 306 7.99 -34.00 -21.84
CA ALA A 306 7.11 -32.86 -21.56
C ALA A 306 6.06 -33.13 -20.46
N GLU A 307 6.37 -32.64 -19.24
CA GLU A 307 5.60 -31.60 -18.55
C GLU A 307 6.28 -31.22 -17.22
N GLU A 308 7.48 -30.60 -17.29
CA GLU A 308 8.19 -30.03 -16.12
C GLU A 308 8.05 -28.49 -16.08
N THR A 309 6.84 -28.03 -15.84
CA THR A 309 6.44 -26.70 -15.33
C THR A 309 4.95 -26.80 -14.95
N LYS A 310 4.45 -26.19 -13.87
CA LYS A 310 4.85 -24.92 -13.26
C LYS A 310 4.69 -24.96 -11.73
N THR A 311 5.49 -24.16 -11.03
CA THR A 311 4.97 -23.18 -10.05
C THR A 311 5.96 -22.02 -10.03
N GLN A 312 5.60 -20.87 -10.59
CA GLN A 312 6.64 -19.92 -11.06
C GLN A 312 7.15 -18.94 -10.00
N PHE A 313 6.36 -18.53 -9.01
CA PHE A 313 6.73 -17.43 -8.08
C PHE A 313 6.62 -17.80 -6.59
N SER A 314 7.19 -16.95 -5.72
CA SER A 314 7.36 -17.13 -4.28
C SER A 314 6.62 -16.06 -3.48
N GLU A 315 5.70 -16.49 -2.61
CA GLU A 315 4.81 -15.64 -1.79
C GLU A 315 5.53 -14.94 -0.61
N ARG A 316 6.81 -14.58 -0.77
CA ARG A 316 7.63 -13.88 0.23
C ARG A 316 7.81 -12.42 -0.17
N SER A 317 7.13 -11.51 0.54
CA SER A 317 7.42 -10.08 0.47
C SER A 317 8.90 -9.80 0.81
N PRO A 318 9.58 -8.87 0.13
CA PRO A 318 10.99 -8.57 0.42
C PRO A 318 11.21 -8.13 1.87
N LEU A 319 12.29 -8.61 2.49
CA LEU A 319 12.73 -8.22 3.85
C LEU A 319 12.92 -6.70 4.01
N LEU A 320 13.19 -6.02 2.90
CA LEU A 320 13.21 -4.57 2.77
C LEU A 320 12.00 -4.13 1.92
N ASN A 321 10.88 -3.82 2.59
CA ASN A 321 9.85 -2.99 1.98
C ASN A 321 10.38 -1.55 1.83
N PHE A 322 10.31 -1.03 0.60
CA PHE A 322 10.75 0.30 0.16
C PHE A 322 9.57 1.17 -0.35
N ALA A 323 8.37 1.02 0.19
CA ALA A 323 7.23 1.89 -0.12
C ALA A 323 7.58 3.37 0.11
N ASN A 324 7.34 4.23 -0.89
CA ASN A 324 7.34 5.68 -0.71
C ASN A 324 6.08 6.10 0.05
N THR A 325 6.19 7.15 0.88
CA THR A 325 5.07 7.63 1.71
C THR A 325 4.83 9.14 1.53
N ASP A 326 4.28 9.85 2.54
CA ASP A 326 4.00 11.29 2.45
C ASP A 326 5.29 12.14 2.26
N MET A 327 5.13 13.39 1.80
CA MET A 327 6.23 14.32 1.55
C MET A 327 5.98 15.72 2.14
N ALA A 328 7.04 16.38 2.58
CA ALA A 328 7.02 17.73 3.14
C ALA A 328 7.89 18.69 2.32
N PHE A 329 7.56 19.99 2.40
CA PHE A 329 8.21 21.05 1.63
C PHE A 329 8.67 22.18 2.55
N SER A 330 9.87 22.71 2.32
CA SER A 330 10.32 23.95 2.93
C SER A 330 11.11 24.78 1.91
N GLY A 331 10.49 25.87 1.44
CA GLY A 331 11.05 26.75 0.43
C GLY A 331 11.21 26.06 -0.92
N ASP A 332 12.47 25.87 -1.31
CA ASP A 332 12.95 25.15 -2.49
C ASP A 332 13.29 23.67 -2.19
N THR A 333 13.03 23.18 -0.97
CA THR A 333 13.42 21.83 -0.52
C THR A 333 12.18 20.93 -0.42
N LEU A 334 12.26 19.73 -0.98
CA LEU A 334 11.25 18.66 -0.88
C LEU A 334 11.89 17.48 -0.16
N VAL A 335 11.20 16.90 0.83
CA VAL A 335 11.60 15.66 1.51
C VAL A 335 10.50 14.62 1.32
N ALA A 336 10.83 13.49 0.69
CA ALA A 336 9.90 12.39 0.46
C ALA A 336 10.18 11.23 1.43
N GLY A 337 9.15 10.81 2.15
CA GLY A 337 9.18 9.68 3.10
C GLY A 337 9.26 8.32 2.42
N ASN A 338 9.79 7.33 3.14
CA ASN A 338 9.86 5.94 2.69
C ASN A 338 10.02 4.97 3.88
N TYR A 339 9.53 3.73 3.74
CA TYR A 339 9.67 2.69 4.77
C TYR A 339 11.15 2.38 5.16
N HIS A 340 12.10 2.71 4.27
CA HIS A 340 13.54 2.53 4.46
C HIS A 340 14.29 3.80 4.95
N GLY A 341 13.64 4.97 5.00
CA GLY A 341 14.31 6.24 5.30
C GLY A 341 13.59 7.45 4.68
N PHE A 342 14.34 8.39 4.11
CA PHE A 342 13.77 9.50 3.32
C PHE A 342 14.76 10.01 2.27
N ASN A 343 14.25 10.74 1.28
CA ASN A 343 15.06 11.33 0.21
C ASN A 343 14.85 12.86 0.16
N ILE A 344 15.94 13.62 0.11
CA ILE A 344 15.93 15.08 0.06
C ILE A 344 16.21 15.56 -1.36
N TYR A 345 15.39 16.47 -1.86
CA TYR A 345 15.49 17.08 -3.19
C TYR A 345 15.48 18.61 -3.10
N LYS A 346 16.08 19.26 -4.09
CA LYS A 346 15.95 20.70 -4.37
C LYS A 346 15.10 20.90 -5.63
N LEU A 347 14.09 21.75 -5.53
CA LEU A 347 13.20 22.10 -6.64
C LEU A 347 13.86 23.11 -7.57
N GLY A 348 13.87 22.83 -8.88
CA GLY A 348 14.26 23.80 -9.90
C GLY A 348 13.25 24.94 -10.07
N GLU A 349 13.61 25.96 -10.86
CA GLU A 349 12.70 27.08 -11.21
C GLU A 349 11.46 26.62 -12.00
N ASP A 350 11.54 25.47 -12.67
CA ASP A 350 10.44 24.78 -13.34
C ASP A 350 9.55 23.96 -12.39
N GLY A 351 10.04 23.67 -11.18
CA GLY A 351 9.46 22.78 -10.18
C GLY A 351 9.98 21.34 -10.24
N VAL A 352 10.99 21.02 -11.04
CA VAL A 352 11.52 19.64 -11.14
C VAL A 352 12.47 19.33 -9.97
N PRO A 353 12.26 18.26 -9.18
CA PRO A 353 13.14 17.88 -8.08
C PRO A 353 14.50 17.31 -8.55
N GLY A 354 15.59 18.00 -8.20
CA GLY A 354 16.96 17.47 -8.24
C GLY A 354 17.33 16.82 -6.91
N LEU A 355 17.69 15.53 -6.92
CA LEU A 355 18.03 14.78 -5.71
C LEU A 355 19.35 15.27 -5.07
N VAL A 356 19.34 15.51 -3.76
CA VAL A 356 20.49 15.96 -2.97
C VAL A 356 21.10 14.82 -2.17
N SER A 357 20.26 14.06 -1.46
CA SER A 357 20.71 12.98 -0.58
C SER A 357 19.63 11.91 -0.37
N SER A 358 20.08 10.70 -0.07
CA SER A 358 19.25 9.53 0.21
C SER A 358 19.61 9.01 1.60
N VAL A 359 18.73 9.27 2.58
CA VAL A 359 19.01 9.04 4.01
C VAL A 359 18.38 7.74 4.46
N VAL A 360 19.19 6.70 4.52
CA VAL A 360 18.79 5.35 4.94
C VAL A 360 18.68 5.29 6.47
N CYS A 361 17.48 5.05 6.98
CA CYS A 361 17.21 4.86 8.40
C CYS A 361 15.91 4.03 8.56
N PRO A 362 15.97 2.69 8.39
CA PRO A 362 14.75 1.88 8.27
C PRO A 362 13.83 1.94 9.49
N GLY A 363 12.53 1.83 9.24
CA GLY A 363 11.51 1.94 10.30
C GLY A 363 10.07 1.61 9.88
N GLY A 364 9.73 1.65 8.60
CA GLY A 364 8.34 1.61 8.16
C GLY A 364 7.60 2.90 8.45
N GLN A 365 6.53 3.16 7.69
CA GLN A 365 5.98 4.51 7.52
C GLN A 365 7.07 5.44 6.98
N GLY A 366 7.57 6.37 7.79
CA GLY A 366 8.54 7.35 7.33
C GLY A 366 7.90 8.62 6.80
N ASP A 367 6.62 8.86 7.09
CA ASP A 367 5.94 10.14 6.86
C ASP A 367 6.67 11.27 7.57
N VAL A 368 6.73 12.44 6.93
CA VAL A 368 7.66 13.52 7.30
C VAL A 368 6.99 14.87 7.47
N SER A 369 7.51 15.67 8.40
CA SER A 369 7.24 17.12 8.52
C SER A 369 8.55 17.90 8.69
N VAL A 370 8.65 19.08 8.07
CA VAL A 370 9.78 20.01 8.22
C VAL A 370 9.38 21.20 9.09
N VAL A 371 10.23 21.59 10.04
CA VAL A 371 10.08 22.78 10.88
C VAL A 371 11.43 23.49 11.01
N GLY A 372 11.65 24.51 10.17
CA GLY A 372 12.94 25.17 10.06
C GLY A 372 14.03 24.19 9.62
N ASP A 373 15.12 24.12 10.39
CA ASP A 373 16.23 23.19 10.16
C ASP A 373 15.98 21.77 10.73
N LEU A 374 14.77 21.46 11.24
CA LEU A 374 14.42 20.15 11.77
C LEU A 374 13.47 19.37 10.85
N LEU A 375 13.73 18.08 10.71
CA LEU A 375 12.84 17.09 10.08
C LEU A 375 12.33 16.12 11.14
N ILE A 376 11.02 15.91 11.18
CA ILE A 376 10.33 14.93 12.04
C ILE A 376 9.90 13.77 11.12
N MET A 377 10.08 12.53 11.57
CA MET A 377 9.79 11.32 10.80
C MET A 377 9.02 10.29 11.66
N SER A 378 7.88 9.80 11.16
CA SER A 378 7.12 8.69 11.73
C SER A 378 7.88 7.36 11.61
N VAL A 379 7.86 6.53 12.65
CA VAL A 379 8.39 5.16 12.63
C VAL A 379 7.45 4.22 13.39
N GLU A 380 6.98 3.16 12.72
CA GLU A 380 6.04 2.22 13.35
C GLU A 380 6.56 0.79 13.52
N GLN A 381 7.24 0.24 12.52
CA GLN A 381 7.47 -1.21 12.43
C GLN A 381 8.50 -1.67 13.47
N THR A 382 8.27 -2.87 14.02
CA THR A 382 9.10 -3.47 15.08
C THR A 382 10.56 -3.73 14.67
N ARG A 383 10.90 -3.67 13.37
CA ARG A 383 12.27 -3.75 12.85
C ARG A 383 13.07 -2.43 12.97
N GLY A 384 12.42 -1.30 13.28
CA GLY A 384 13.08 -0.02 13.46
C GLY A 384 14.08 -0.04 14.62
N ARG A 385 15.23 0.62 14.45
CA ARG A 385 16.29 0.73 15.47
C ARG A 385 16.54 2.17 15.91
N VAL A 386 17.05 2.30 17.14
CA VAL A 386 17.51 3.57 17.75
C VAL A 386 18.72 4.19 17.02
N ASP A 387 19.50 3.36 16.33
CA ASP A 387 20.78 3.71 15.69
C ASP A 387 20.73 3.76 14.15
N CYS A 388 19.52 3.80 13.56
CA CYS A 388 19.27 3.63 12.11
C CYS A 388 19.83 2.32 11.49
N GLY A 389 20.26 1.34 12.28
CA GLY A 389 20.93 0.12 11.82
C GLY A 389 20.09 -0.74 10.86
N LEU A 390 20.76 -1.43 9.93
CA LEU A 390 20.12 -2.27 8.91
C LEU A 390 19.85 -3.70 9.39
N GLN A 391 20.54 -4.11 10.45
CA GLN A 391 20.48 -5.46 11.05
C GLN A 391 19.13 -5.80 11.71
N GLY A 392 18.18 -4.87 11.75
CA GLY A 392 16.87 -5.06 12.36
C GLY A 392 16.94 -5.32 13.87
N VAL A 393 15.90 -5.97 14.41
CA VAL A 393 15.75 -6.27 15.83
C VAL A 393 15.10 -7.64 16.01
N THR A 394 15.71 -8.51 16.81
CA THR A 394 15.23 -9.86 17.12
C THR A 394 14.59 -9.93 18.51
N GLY A 395 13.71 -10.93 18.72
CA GLY A 395 12.92 -11.09 19.95
C GLY A 395 11.77 -10.08 20.07
N ASP A 396 10.88 -10.30 21.05
CA ASP A 396 9.73 -9.43 21.31
C ASP A 396 10.09 -8.18 22.14
N VAL A 397 11.02 -8.30 23.09
CA VAL A 397 11.54 -7.19 23.91
C VAL A 397 12.97 -6.87 23.50
N SER A 398 13.27 -5.62 23.09
CA SER A 398 14.65 -5.18 22.85
C SER A 398 14.88 -3.69 23.08
N ALA A 399 15.94 -3.38 23.84
CA ALA A 399 16.43 -2.02 24.06
C ALA A 399 17.01 -1.34 22.81
N GLU A 400 17.26 -2.09 21.72
CA GLU A 400 17.69 -1.54 20.43
C GLU A 400 16.51 -1.04 19.57
N ARG A 401 15.27 -1.46 19.90
CA ARG A 401 14.08 -1.20 19.08
C ARG A 401 13.64 0.26 19.15
N PHE A 402 13.26 0.82 18.01
CA PHE A 402 12.63 2.14 17.92
C PHE A 402 11.26 2.08 17.23
N ARG A 403 10.26 2.70 17.87
CA ARG A 403 8.94 3.02 17.30
C ARG A 403 8.46 4.34 17.93
N GLY A 404 8.01 5.29 17.13
CA GLY A 404 7.67 6.66 17.54
C GLY A 404 8.25 7.70 16.57
N LEU A 405 8.56 8.90 17.05
CA LEU A 405 9.10 9.98 16.20
C LEU A 405 10.63 10.03 16.23
N ARG A 406 11.28 10.00 15.06
CA ARG A 406 12.68 10.44 14.92
C ARG A 406 12.74 11.93 14.59
N ILE A 407 13.81 12.59 15.02
CA ILE A 407 14.04 14.02 14.79
C ILE A 407 15.46 14.20 14.26
N PHE A 408 15.58 14.78 13.06
CA PHE A 408 16.84 15.03 12.38
C PHE A 408 17.10 16.53 12.23
N ASP A 409 18.35 16.94 12.36
CA ASP A 409 18.86 18.23 11.88
C ASP A 409 19.17 18.08 10.39
N ILE A 410 18.58 18.95 9.58
CA ILE A 410 18.71 18.99 8.12
C ILE A 410 19.38 20.27 7.62
N SER A 411 20.04 21.04 8.49
CA SER A 411 20.79 22.26 8.11
C SER A 411 21.91 21.97 7.09
N ASP A 412 22.49 20.76 7.12
CA ASP A 412 23.21 20.16 6.00
C ASP A 412 22.32 19.10 5.31
N LEU A 413 21.63 19.53 4.25
CA LEU A 413 20.76 18.69 3.42
C LEU A 413 21.48 17.51 2.74
N ALA A 414 22.82 17.53 2.64
CA ALA A 414 23.58 16.40 2.13
C ALA A 414 23.91 15.36 3.22
N ARG A 415 23.90 15.75 4.49
CA ARG A 415 24.28 14.90 5.63
C ARG A 415 23.40 15.08 6.88
N PRO A 416 22.07 14.89 6.81
CA PRO A 416 21.19 14.98 7.99
C PRO A 416 21.65 14.14 9.17
N VAL A 417 21.53 14.68 10.39
CA VAL A 417 21.98 14.05 11.65
C VAL A 417 20.77 13.79 12.54
N GLN A 418 20.60 12.56 13.05
CA GLN A 418 19.57 12.31 14.06
C GLN A 418 19.96 13.04 15.36
N VAL A 419 19.14 13.99 15.80
CA VAL A 419 19.38 14.84 16.98
C VAL A 419 18.43 14.56 18.13
N GLY A 420 17.31 13.88 17.87
CA GLY A 420 16.36 13.46 18.89
C GLY A 420 15.53 12.27 18.45
N GLN A 421 14.83 11.66 19.40
CA GLN A 421 13.80 10.66 19.13
C GLN A 421 12.84 10.56 20.33
N VAL A 422 11.59 10.18 20.08
CA VAL A 422 10.59 9.92 21.12
C VAL A 422 10.04 8.51 20.92
N GLN A 423 10.31 7.61 21.86
CA GLN A 423 9.73 6.27 21.91
C GLN A 423 8.27 6.38 22.37
N THR A 424 7.34 5.77 21.64
CA THR A 424 5.92 5.71 22.00
C THR A 424 5.47 4.27 22.19
N CYS A 425 4.37 4.06 22.93
CA CYS A 425 3.84 2.74 23.22
C CYS A 425 3.25 2.02 22.00
N ARG A 426 2.83 2.78 20.98
CA ARG A 426 2.17 2.28 19.76
C ARG A 426 2.90 2.63 18.47
N GLY A 427 4.10 3.19 18.56
CA GLY A 427 4.81 3.74 17.41
C GLY A 427 4.25 5.07 16.92
N SER A 428 4.69 5.48 15.74
CA SER A 428 4.15 6.60 15.00
C SER A 428 3.77 6.10 13.60
N HIS A 429 2.48 6.12 13.32
CA HIS A 429 1.94 5.93 11.99
C HIS A 429 2.05 7.26 11.23
N THR A 430 1.27 8.26 11.63
CA THR A 430 1.40 9.65 11.18
C THR A 430 1.66 10.61 12.36
N HIS A 431 1.99 11.86 12.03
CA HIS A 431 2.16 12.93 13.00
C HIS A 431 1.81 14.30 12.40
N SER A 432 1.46 15.27 13.25
CA SER A 432 0.90 16.55 12.79
C SER A 432 1.45 17.72 13.62
N VAL A 433 1.94 18.77 12.95
CA VAL A 433 2.61 19.90 13.61
C VAL A 433 1.57 20.93 14.08
N VAL A 434 1.14 20.78 15.33
CA VAL A 434 0.01 21.53 15.91
C VAL A 434 0.37 23.00 16.18
N SER A 435 1.58 23.25 16.68
CA SER A 435 2.09 24.61 16.90
C SER A 435 3.60 24.65 16.99
N GLN A 436 4.19 25.82 16.73
CA GLN A 436 5.63 26.06 16.79
C GLN A 436 5.92 27.47 17.31
N ASP A 437 6.91 27.61 18.18
CA ASP A 437 7.47 28.89 18.60
C ASP A 437 9.01 28.82 18.68
N ALA A 438 9.66 29.92 19.08
CA ALA A 438 11.12 30.01 19.18
C ALA A 438 11.75 29.15 20.30
N LYS A 439 10.97 28.32 21.02
CA LYS A 439 11.42 27.41 22.08
C LYS A 439 11.04 25.97 21.81
N SER A 440 9.87 25.73 21.24
CA SER A 440 9.19 24.44 21.25
C SER A 440 8.30 24.23 20.02
N ILE A 441 8.28 23.00 19.53
CA ILE A 441 7.31 22.48 18.56
C ILE A 441 6.38 21.52 19.32
N VAL A 442 5.08 21.60 19.07
CA VAL A 442 4.07 20.67 19.60
C VAL A 442 3.55 19.81 18.45
N VAL A 443 3.60 18.49 18.65
CA VAL A 443 3.25 17.47 17.67
C VAL A 443 2.18 16.55 18.25
N TYR A 444 1.13 16.25 17.50
CA TYR A 444 0.26 15.10 17.78
C TYR A 444 0.82 13.87 17.07
N ASN A 445 0.85 12.73 17.77
CA ASN A 445 1.33 11.46 17.25
C ASN A 445 0.19 10.43 17.24
N SER A 446 -0.11 9.92 16.05
CA SER A 446 -1.03 8.80 15.82
C SER A 446 -0.23 7.50 15.77
N GLY A 447 -0.44 6.57 16.71
CA GLY A 447 0.18 5.24 16.67
C GLY A 447 -0.88 4.15 16.57
N THR A 448 -0.90 3.38 15.49
CA THR A 448 -1.99 2.43 15.19
C THR A 448 -1.63 0.99 15.57
N SER A 449 -0.35 0.63 15.50
CA SER A 449 0.12 -0.72 15.81
C SER A 449 0.12 -1.07 17.31
N ARG A 450 0.41 -2.35 17.61
CA ARG A 450 0.20 -2.96 18.95
C ARG A 450 0.94 -2.23 20.08
N VAL A 451 0.29 -2.14 21.24
CA VAL A 451 0.92 -1.68 22.49
C VAL A 451 2.10 -2.61 22.81
N ARG A 452 3.23 -2.04 23.26
CA ARG A 452 4.41 -2.80 23.70
C ARG A 452 4.19 -3.43 25.08
N ASP A 453 4.91 -4.51 25.35
CA ASP A 453 5.11 -5.03 26.69
C ASP A 453 5.82 -4.01 27.59
N GLU A 454 5.42 -3.93 28.87
CA GLU A 454 6.06 -3.03 29.85
C GLU A 454 7.54 -3.34 30.10
N GLU A 455 7.99 -4.55 29.74
CA GLU A 455 9.41 -4.94 29.76
C GLU A 455 10.24 -4.30 28.63
N GLU A 456 9.63 -3.92 27.50
CA GLU A 456 10.30 -3.13 26.44
C GLU A 456 10.18 -1.63 26.70
N LEU A 457 9.01 -1.15 27.14
CA LEU A 457 8.79 0.26 27.45
C LEU A 457 7.82 0.42 28.62
N ALA A 458 8.37 0.73 29.80
CA ALA A 458 7.62 0.83 31.04
C ALA A 458 6.48 1.86 30.97
N GLY A 459 5.29 1.47 31.44
CA GLY A 459 4.07 2.29 31.36
C GLY A 459 3.22 2.04 30.11
N CYS A 460 3.65 1.20 29.18
CA CYS A 460 2.84 0.79 28.03
C CYS A 460 1.82 -0.28 28.42
N ILE A 461 0.70 0.17 29.00
CA ILE A 461 -0.39 -0.69 29.44
C ILE A 461 -1.34 -0.95 28.28
N GLY A 462 -1.58 -2.23 27.98
CA GLY A 462 -2.52 -2.68 26.96
C GLY A 462 -3.99 -2.55 27.38
N GLU A 463 -4.85 -3.43 26.87
CA GLU A 463 -6.25 -3.50 27.28
C GLU A 463 -6.41 -4.30 28.59
N VAL A 464 -6.45 -3.58 29.71
CA VAL A 464 -6.71 -4.14 31.04
C VAL A 464 -8.05 -3.59 31.55
N PRO A 465 -9.08 -4.44 31.77
CA PRO A 465 -10.41 -3.97 32.17
C PRO A 465 -10.40 -3.13 33.45
N GLY A 466 -10.78 -1.86 33.33
CA GLY A 466 -10.81 -0.91 34.44
C GLY A 466 -9.47 -0.24 34.77
N ASP A 467 -8.42 -0.41 33.96
CA ASP A 467 -7.19 0.37 34.08
C ASP A 467 -7.18 1.54 33.09
N ASP A 468 -7.56 2.72 33.58
CA ASP A 468 -7.59 3.93 32.76
C ASP A 468 -6.21 4.34 32.21
N ARG A 469 -5.10 3.74 32.69
CA ARG A 469 -3.74 4.06 32.24
C ARG A 469 -3.37 3.44 30.88
N THR A 470 -4.30 2.73 30.23
CA THR A 470 -4.09 2.13 28.91
C THR A 470 -3.56 3.13 27.86
N ALA A 471 -2.69 2.65 26.97
CA ALA A 471 -2.17 3.38 25.81
C ALA A 471 -3.13 3.36 24.59
N LEU A 472 -4.28 2.69 24.70
CA LEU A 472 -5.40 2.81 23.76
C LEU A 472 -6.23 4.07 24.07
N PHE A 473 -7.10 4.47 23.14
CA PHE A 473 -8.09 5.56 23.36
C PHE A 473 -7.44 6.93 23.70
N ARG A 474 -6.26 7.19 23.14
CA ARG A 474 -5.45 8.40 23.39
C ARG A 474 -4.76 8.89 22.11
N ILE A 475 -4.44 10.19 22.09
CA ILE A 475 -3.43 10.77 21.19
C ILE A 475 -2.19 11.06 22.04
N ASP A 476 -0.99 10.81 21.55
CA ASP A 476 0.24 11.26 22.24
C ASP A 476 0.57 12.70 21.82
N VAL A 477 0.68 13.60 22.81
CA VAL A 477 1.11 15.00 22.59
C VAL A 477 2.60 15.08 22.92
N ILE A 478 3.41 15.45 21.93
CA ILE A 478 4.87 15.50 22.03
C ILE A 478 5.35 16.96 21.97
N GLU A 479 6.25 17.32 22.89
CA GLU A 479 6.99 18.59 22.88
C GLU A 479 8.42 18.32 22.39
N ILE A 480 8.86 19.08 21.38
CA ILE A 480 10.23 19.07 20.87
C ILE A 480 10.86 20.44 21.17
N PRO A 481 11.80 20.55 22.14
CA PRO A 481 12.51 21.80 22.39
C PRO A 481 13.45 22.14 21.23
N VAL A 482 13.22 23.26 20.54
CA VAL A 482 13.97 23.67 19.34
C VAL A 482 15.47 23.80 19.63
N ALA A 483 15.83 24.34 20.80
CA ALA A 483 17.22 24.50 21.23
C ALA A 483 17.86 23.21 21.80
N ASN A 484 17.10 22.12 21.96
CA ASN A 484 17.60 20.81 22.39
C ASN A 484 16.63 19.67 22.00
N PRO A 485 16.60 19.26 20.71
CA PRO A 485 15.67 18.22 20.24
C PRO A 485 15.87 16.85 20.91
N ALA A 486 17.05 16.59 21.48
CA ALA A 486 17.32 15.38 22.27
C ALA A 486 16.51 15.30 23.58
N ALA A 487 15.91 16.40 24.03
CA ALA A 487 15.01 16.46 25.18
C ALA A 487 13.51 16.37 24.78
N ALA A 488 13.21 16.01 23.53
CA ALA A 488 11.85 15.76 23.08
C ALA A 488 11.19 14.60 23.85
N ARG A 489 9.89 14.74 24.12
CA ARG A 489 9.15 13.81 25.00
C ARG A 489 7.64 13.93 24.80
N ILE A 490 6.91 12.86 25.14
CA ILE A 490 5.47 12.95 25.42
C ILE A 490 5.28 13.87 26.63
N VAL A 491 4.36 14.83 26.54
CA VAL A 491 4.00 15.77 27.62
C VAL A 491 2.61 15.53 28.17
N ASP A 492 1.73 14.92 27.38
CA ASP A 492 0.40 14.47 27.76
C ASP A 492 -0.08 13.41 26.76
N SER A 493 -1.04 12.57 27.17
CA SER A 493 -1.73 11.66 26.25
C SER A 493 -3.26 11.76 26.43
N PRO A 494 -3.93 12.81 25.91
CA PRO A 494 -5.35 13.08 26.17
C PRO A 494 -6.29 11.96 25.72
N THR A 495 -7.30 11.67 26.55
CA THR A 495 -8.32 10.64 26.32
C THR A 495 -9.47 11.14 25.43
N VAL A 496 -9.18 11.62 24.21
CA VAL A 496 -10.19 12.30 23.36
C VAL A 496 -11.36 11.40 22.91
N PHE A 497 -11.14 10.09 22.97
CA PHE A 497 -12.11 9.03 22.63
C PHE A 497 -13.09 8.75 23.77
N ALA A 498 -12.81 9.25 24.99
CA ALA A 498 -13.63 8.99 26.15
C ALA A 498 -15.05 9.58 26.01
N ASP A 499 -16.02 8.86 26.53
CA ASP A 499 -17.41 9.28 26.63
C ASP A 499 -17.54 10.51 27.57
N PRO A 500 -18.16 11.63 27.16
CA PRO A 500 -18.12 12.88 27.91
C PRO A 500 -19.04 12.91 29.14
N GLU A 501 -20.03 12.02 29.23
CA GLU A 501 -20.96 11.96 30.36
C GLU A 501 -20.49 10.96 31.44
N THR A 502 -19.92 9.83 31.01
CA THR A 502 -19.55 8.70 31.87
C THR A 502 -18.05 8.59 32.13
N GLY A 503 -17.20 9.24 31.31
CA GLY A 503 -15.74 9.14 31.36
C GLY A 503 -15.17 7.83 30.79
N ARG A 504 -16.00 6.93 30.27
CA ARG A 504 -15.60 5.63 29.72
C ARG A 504 -14.66 5.82 28.52
N LEU A 505 -13.40 5.40 28.64
CA LEU A 505 -12.35 5.66 27.63
C LEU A 505 -12.69 5.19 26.22
N ALA A 506 -13.29 4.01 26.09
CA ALA A 506 -13.76 3.46 24.83
C ALA A 506 -15.10 4.09 24.37
N GLY A 507 -15.26 5.42 24.46
CA GLY A 507 -16.54 6.10 24.34
C GLY A 507 -17.21 5.99 22.97
N LEU A 508 -16.40 5.85 21.92
CA LEU A 508 -16.79 5.87 20.51
C LEU A 508 -17.17 4.47 19.96
N TRP A 509 -17.13 4.25 18.64
CA TRP A 509 -17.53 2.97 18.02
C TRP A 509 -16.73 1.77 18.58
N GLN A 510 -17.43 0.66 18.83
CA GLN A 510 -16.85 -0.52 19.51
C GLN A 510 -16.30 -1.59 18.57
N GLY A 511 -16.47 -1.42 17.25
CA GLY A 511 -16.16 -2.43 16.24
C GLY A 511 -17.33 -3.41 16.00
N GLY A 512 -17.25 -4.12 14.87
CA GLY A 512 -18.22 -5.12 14.43
C GLY A 512 -19.06 -4.68 13.22
N ASP A 513 -20.16 -5.39 13.02
CA ASP A 513 -21.04 -5.30 11.86
C ASP A 513 -21.81 -3.96 11.76
N HIS A 514 -21.83 -3.36 10.56
CA HIS A 514 -22.64 -2.18 10.22
C HIS A 514 -23.94 -2.53 9.46
N GLY A 515 -24.21 -3.82 9.23
CA GLY A 515 -25.39 -4.39 8.60
C GLY A 515 -25.12 -5.04 7.24
N ASP A 516 -26.16 -5.59 6.63
CA ASP A 516 -26.10 -6.23 5.30
C ASP A 516 -25.39 -5.33 4.26
N ASP A 517 -24.55 -5.94 3.42
CA ASP A 517 -23.69 -5.32 2.40
C ASP A 517 -22.65 -4.30 2.92
N THR A 518 -22.27 -4.40 4.20
CA THR A 518 -21.13 -3.67 4.80
C THR A 518 -19.96 -4.61 5.15
N GLN A 519 -18.88 -4.08 5.73
CA GLN A 519 -17.76 -4.85 6.27
C GLN A 519 -17.74 -4.72 7.79
N ASP A 520 -17.34 -5.77 8.53
CA ASP A 520 -16.93 -5.63 9.93
C ASP A 520 -15.85 -4.55 10.06
N THR A 521 -16.05 -3.60 10.97
CA THR A 521 -15.12 -2.49 11.21
C THR A 521 -14.43 -2.60 12.56
N ASN A 522 -13.28 -1.94 12.69
CA ASN A 522 -12.50 -1.95 13.92
C ASN A 522 -13.09 -1.01 14.99
N ARG A 523 -12.76 -1.27 16.25
CA ARG A 523 -13.01 -0.35 17.36
C ARG A 523 -12.26 0.97 17.16
N THR A 524 -12.82 2.07 17.62
CA THR A 524 -12.16 3.38 17.60
C THR A 524 -11.24 3.55 18.81
N ASP A 525 -10.05 2.95 18.78
CA ASP A 525 -8.99 3.09 19.82
C ASP A 525 -7.75 3.92 19.40
N GLN A 526 -7.73 4.43 18.17
CA GLN A 526 -6.72 5.34 17.62
C GLN A 526 -7.33 6.23 16.52
N CYS A 527 -6.64 7.35 16.26
CA CYS A 527 -6.71 8.03 14.97
C CYS A 527 -5.58 7.53 14.07
N HIS A 528 -5.83 7.48 12.77
CA HIS A 528 -4.84 7.22 11.74
C HIS A 528 -4.15 8.53 11.39
N ASP A 529 -4.93 9.50 10.90
CA ASP A 529 -4.50 10.88 10.62
C ASP A 529 -5.24 11.88 11.52
N ILE A 530 -4.59 13.01 11.82
CA ILE A 530 -5.20 14.14 12.54
C ILE A 530 -4.83 15.45 11.85
N THR A 531 -5.60 15.84 10.84
CA THR A 531 -5.33 17.08 10.10
C THR A 531 -5.63 18.29 10.97
N VAL A 532 -4.60 19.07 11.31
CA VAL A 532 -4.71 20.27 12.15
C VAL A 532 -4.88 21.53 11.31
N PHE A 533 -5.67 22.48 11.81
CA PHE A 533 -5.83 23.81 11.23
C PHE A 533 -5.56 24.89 12.30
N PRO A 534 -4.27 25.15 12.65
CA PRO A 534 -3.93 25.92 13.86
C PRO A 534 -4.44 27.36 13.88
N ALA A 535 -4.59 27.99 12.71
CA ALA A 535 -5.14 29.34 12.60
C ALA A 535 -6.61 29.44 13.01
N LEU A 536 -7.40 28.39 12.71
CA LEU A 536 -8.82 28.28 13.07
C LEU A 536 -9.02 27.56 14.42
N LYS A 537 -7.96 26.95 14.96
CA LYS A 537 -7.93 26.20 16.23
C LYS A 537 -8.81 24.94 16.23
N ILE A 538 -9.02 24.37 15.06
CA ILE A 538 -9.71 23.09 14.88
C ILE A 538 -8.73 22.02 14.35
N ALA A 539 -9.07 20.75 14.54
CA ALA A 539 -8.45 19.63 13.85
C ALA A 539 -9.49 18.56 13.51
N ALA A 540 -9.25 17.77 12.47
CA ALA A 540 -10.11 16.65 12.07
C ALA A 540 -9.32 15.34 12.17
N GLY A 541 -9.78 14.45 13.04
CA GLY A 541 -9.24 13.09 13.16
C GLY A 541 -10.01 12.13 12.27
N ALA A 542 -9.29 11.45 11.38
CA ALA A 542 -9.77 10.22 10.76
C ALA A 542 -9.34 9.06 11.66
N CYS A 543 -10.32 8.41 12.31
CA CYS A 543 -10.05 7.49 13.39
C CYS A 543 -10.78 6.16 13.18
N SER A 544 -10.17 5.07 13.61
CA SER A 544 -10.44 3.69 13.10
C SER A 544 -11.90 3.22 12.92
N GLY A 545 -12.90 3.81 13.60
CA GLY A 545 -14.34 3.68 13.29
C GLY A 545 -15.14 4.99 13.34
N ASN A 546 -14.49 6.17 13.37
CA ASN A 546 -15.11 7.49 13.48
C ASN A 546 -14.34 8.61 12.75
N GLY A 547 -15.06 9.52 12.09
CA GLY A 547 -14.57 10.88 11.84
C GLY A 547 -14.82 11.76 13.07
N ILE A 548 -13.87 12.60 13.46
CA ILE A 548 -13.94 13.42 14.69
C ILE A 548 -13.46 14.85 14.42
N VAL A 549 -14.12 15.86 14.99
CA VAL A 549 -13.60 17.24 15.03
C VAL A 549 -13.12 17.58 16.45
N PHE A 550 -11.96 18.25 16.56
CA PHE A 550 -11.33 18.64 17.82
C PHE A 550 -11.16 20.15 17.96
N ASP A 551 -11.37 20.69 19.17
CA ASP A 551 -10.87 21.98 19.62
C ASP A 551 -9.38 21.83 19.99
N ILE A 552 -8.52 22.57 19.30
CA ILE A 552 -7.07 22.65 19.57
C ILE A 552 -6.64 24.05 20.04
N SER A 553 -7.58 24.86 20.55
CA SER A 553 -7.30 26.18 21.16
C SER A 553 -6.29 26.13 22.30
N ASN A 554 -6.12 24.95 22.91
CA ASN A 554 -4.93 24.58 23.65
C ASN A 554 -4.23 23.39 22.96
N PRO A 555 -3.13 23.60 22.21
CA PRO A 555 -2.38 22.54 21.53
C PRO A 555 -1.84 21.43 22.45
N LEU A 556 -1.85 21.62 23.78
CA LEU A 556 -1.44 20.60 24.75
C LEU A 556 -2.61 19.81 25.34
N LYS A 557 -3.86 20.19 25.03
CA LYS A 557 -5.10 19.59 25.55
C LYS A 557 -6.22 19.64 24.50
N PRO A 558 -6.08 18.93 23.36
CA PRO A 558 -7.17 18.74 22.41
C PRO A 558 -8.43 18.18 23.08
N LYS A 559 -9.60 18.56 22.56
CA LYS A 559 -10.90 18.04 23.01
C LYS A 559 -11.78 17.73 21.81
N ARG A 560 -12.51 16.61 21.85
CA ARG A 560 -13.58 16.32 20.90
C ARG A 560 -14.68 17.40 20.99
N ILE A 561 -15.10 17.91 19.84
CA ILE A 561 -16.27 18.78 19.67
C ILE A 561 -17.46 17.93 19.25
N ASP A 562 -17.28 17.12 18.20
CA ASP A 562 -18.31 16.30 17.56
C ASP A 562 -17.68 15.09 16.85
N GLU A 563 -18.49 14.09 16.51
CA GLU A 563 -18.08 12.86 15.85
C GLU A 563 -19.16 12.28 14.93
N VAL A 564 -18.72 11.48 13.96
CA VAL A 564 -19.59 10.76 13.03
C VAL A 564 -19.16 9.30 12.89
N VAL A 565 -20.10 8.45 12.46
CA VAL A 565 -19.90 7.09 11.96
C VAL A 565 -20.63 7.01 10.63
N ASP A 566 -20.04 6.31 9.65
CA ASP A 566 -20.66 6.00 8.37
C ASP A 566 -20.46 4.50 8.12
N LYS A 567 -21.54 3.82 7.72
CA LYS A 567 -21.56 2.39 7.43
C LYS A 567 -20.92 2.03 6.08
N GLY A 568 -20.66 3.02 5.23
CA GLY A 568 -19.91 2.87 3.98
C GLY A 568 -18.40 2.92 4.15
N PHE A 569 -17.92 3.21 5.37
CA PHE A 569 -16.51 3.23 5.73
C PHE A 569 -16.11 1.91 6.39
N ALA A 570 -14.94 1.38 6.07
CA ALA A 570 -14.32 0.26 6.78
C ALA A 570 -13.30 0.74 7.83
N TYR A 571 -12.60 1.83 7.54
CA TYR A 571 -11.52 2.38 8.34
C TYR A 571 -11.26 3.84 7.91
N TRP A 572 -11.57 4.80 8.77
CA TRP A 572 -11.36 6.22 8.46
C TRP A 572 -9.87 6.51 8.41
N HIS A 573 -9.40 6.84 7.21
CA HIS A 573 -7.98 6.90 6.88
C HIS A 573 -7.42 8.32 7.08
N SER A 574 -7.89 9.29 6.30
CA SER A 574 -7.45 10.68 6.40
C SER A 574 -8.56 11.72 6.29
N ALA A 575 -8.24 12.95 6.68
CA ALA A 575 -9.16 14.08 6.73
C ALA A 575 -8.52 15.31 6.07
N THR A 576 -9.29 16.14 5.38
CA THR A 576 -8.79 17.42 4.84
C THR A 576 -9.88 18.48 4.85
N PHE A 577 -9.59 19.62 5.46
CA PHE A 577 -10.48 20.78 5.45
C PHE A 577 -10.41 21.54 4.12
N ASN A 578 -11.48 22.20 3.73
CA ASN A 578 -11.38 23.26 2.72
C ASN A 578 -10.62 24.50 3.27
N ASN A 579 -10.30 25.46 2.41
CA ASN A 579 -9.45 26.61 2.79
C ASN A 579 -10.01 27.47 3.94
N ASP A 580 -11.34 27.51 4.08
CA ASP A 580 -12.04 28.27 5.11
C ASP A 580 -12.28 27.48 6.41
N GLY A 581 -11.96 26.18 6.45
CA GLY A 581 -12.27 25.28 7.57
C GLY A 581 -13.76 25.04 7.81
N THR A 582 -14.60 25.34 6.82
CA THR A 582 -16.07 25.23 6.86
C THR A 582 -16.59 23.91 6.30
N LYS A 583 -15.70 23.07 5.73
CA LYS A 583 -15.99 21.74 5.21
C LYS A 583 -14.83 20.80 5.55
N VAL A 584 -15.12 19.50 5.62
CA VAL A 584 -14.10 18.45 5.69
C VAL A 584 -14.46 17.30 4.74
N VAL A 585 -13.44 16.82 4.03
CA VAL A 585 -13.47 15.55 3.29
C VAL A 585 -12.78 14.51 4.16
N PHE A 586 -13.47 13.41 4.47
CA PHE A 586 -12.88 12.23 5.08
C PHE A 586 -12.70 11.14 4.03
N THR A 587 -11.61 10.37 4.13
CA THR A 587 -11.26 9.25 3.24
C THR A 587 -11.35 7.91 3.97
N ASP A 588 -11.57 6.83 3.22
CA ASP A 588 -11.78 5.48 3.76
C ASP A 588 -10.81 4.45 3.16
N GLU A 589 -10.23 3.60 4.02
CA GLU A 589 -9.39 2.48 3.63
C GLU A 589 -10.19 1.17 3.44
N TRP A 590 -11.21 1.17 2.58
CA TRP A 590 -11.99 -0.04 2.28
C TRP A 590 -11.10 -1.18 1.78
N GLY A 591 -11.07 -2.28 2.52
CA GLY A 591 -10.18 -3.42 2.24
C GLY A 591 -8.72 -3.26 2.68
N GLY A 592 -8.37 -2.21 3.44
CA GLY A 592 -7.08 -2.04 4.12
C GLY A 592 -5.88 -1.93 3.20
N GLY A 593 -5.96 -1.04 2.20
CA GLY A 593 -4.88 -0.70 1.27
C GLY A 593 -4.44 -1.79 0.27
N GLY A 594 -4.63 -3.07 0.57
CA GLY A 594 -4.11 -4.20 -0.22
C GLY A 594 -5.11 -4.87 -1.16
N ARG A 595 -6.42 -4.55 -1.09
CA ARG A 595 -7.48 -5.22 -1.86
C ARG A 595 -7.94 -4.41 -3.07
N PRO A 596 -8.40 -5.06 -4.17
CA PRO A 596 -9.02 -4.36 -5.28
C PRO A 596 -10.46 -3.99 -4.91
N ARG A 597 -10.72 -2.69 -4.71
CA ARG A 597 -11.98 -2.14 -4.17
C ARG A 597 -12.53 -0.96 -4.99
N CYS A 598 -12.30 -1.02 -6.29
CA CYS A 598 -12.85 -0.14 -7.32
C CYS A 598 -13.30 -0.93 -8.56
N ARG A 599 -13.65 -2.21 -8.41
CA ARG A 599 -13.98 -3.09 -9.54
C ARG A 599 -15.37 -2.76 -10.09
N ALA A 600 -15.66 -3.17 -11.32
CA ALA A 600 -16.98 -2.98 -11.94
C ALA A 600 -18.14 -3.65 -11.18
N SER A 601 -17.84 -4.60 -10.29
CA SER A 601 -18.78 -5.27 -9.37
C SER A 601 -18.91 -4.60 -7.99
N ASP A 602 -17.96 -3.75 -7.57
CA ASP A 602 -17.96 -3.18 -6.22
C ASP A 602 -18.99 -2.01 -6.12
N PRO A 603 -19.87 -1.99 -5.10
CA PRO A 603 -20.76 -0.87 -4.83
C PRO A 603 -20.04 0.49 -4.78
N ARG A 604 -20.58 1.48 -5.49
CA ARG A 604 -19.99 2.82 -5.69
C ARG A 604 -19.82 3.65 -4.40
N ASN A 605 -20.36 3.19 -3.28
CA ASN A 605 -20.24 3.77 -1.94
C ASN A 605 -19.21 3.07 -1.04
N TRP A 606 -18.62 1.93 -1.45
CA TRP A 606 -17.54 1.28 -0.71
C TRP A 606 -16.21 2.02 -0.94
N GLY A 607 -15.51 2.42 0.13
CA GLY A 607 -14.25 3.16 0.02
C GLY A 607 -14.41 4.49 -0.72
N ALA A 608 -15.56 5.15 -0.52
CA ALA A 608 -15.86 6.46 -1.05
C ALA A 608 -15.57 7.52 0.02
N ASN A 609 -14.97 8.64 -0.37
CA ASN A 609 -14.81 9.79 0.53
C ASN A 609 -16.18 10.27 0.99
N ALA A 610 -16.30 10.74 2.23
CA ALA A 610 -17.49 11.40 2.74
C ALA A 610 -17.23 12.90 2.95
N ILE A 611 -18.15 13.75 2.45
CA ILE A 611 -18.04 15.20 2.51
C ILE A 611 -19.03 15.73 3.54
N TYR A 612 -18.51 16.48 4.52
CA TYR A 612 -19.28 17.11 5.59
C TYR A 612 -19.11 18.64 5.55
N ASP A 613 -20.21 19.37 5.69
CA ASP A 613 -20.15 20.79 6.04
C ASP A 613 -20.00 20.90 7.57
N ILE A 614 -19.11 21.76 8.05
CA ILE A 614 -18.91 22.03 9.48
C ILE A 614 -19.66 23.31 9.83
N LYS A 615 -20.61 23.21 10.79
CA LYS A 615 -21.40 24.36 11.21
C LYS A 615 -21.55 24.42 12.71
N ASP A 616 -21.19 25.56 13.31
CA ASP A 616 -21.25 25.80 14.76
C ASP A 616 -20.44 24.78 15.62
N GLY A 617 -19.62 23.93 14.97
CA GLY A 617 -18.86 22.83 15.56
C GLY A 617 -19.31 21.43 15.09
N GLU A 618 -20.52 21.31 14.57
CA GLU A 618 -21.20 20.05 14.21
C GLU A 618 -20.93 19.63 12.74
N LEU A 619 -20.79 18.33 12.50
CA LEU A 619 -20.57 17.69 11.20
C LEU A 619 -21.89 17.34 10.50
N THR A 620 -22.24 18.07 9.44
CA THR A 620 -23.42 17.78 8.61
C THR A 620 -23.03 17.02 7.35
N PHE A 621 -23.39 15.74 7.23
CA PHE A 621 -23.15 14.92 6.04
C PHE A 621 -23.82 15.52 4.78
N ARG A 622 -23.11 15.54 3.65
CA ARG A 622 -23.56 16.17 2.39
C ARG A 622 -23.59 15.21 1.21
N SER A 623 -22.51 14.46 0.96
CA SER A 623 -22.41 13.50 -0.15
C SER A 623 -21.27 12.49 0.05
N LEU A 624 -21.25 11.46 -0.80
CA LEU A 624 -20.09 10.59 -1.01
C LEU A 624 -19.43 10.88 -2.37
N TYR A 625 -18.12 10.68 -2.46
CA TYR A 625 -17.35 10.77 -3.71
C TYR A 625 -16.41 9.56 -3.88
N LYS A 626 -16.39 8.98 -5.08
CA LYS A 626 -15.51 7.86 -5.49
C LYS A 626 -15.07 8.11 -6.93
N LEU A 627 -13.80 7.87 -7.26
CA LEU A 627 -13.28 7.98 -8.64
C LEU A 627 -14.14 7.16 -9.62
N PRO A 628 -14.49 7.66 -10.82
CA PRO A 628 -15.50 7.01 -11.67
C PRO A 628 -14.99 5.79 -12.46
N ALA A 629 -13.68 5.62 -12.62
CA ALA A 629 -13.10 4.45 -13.28
C ALA A 629 -13.33 3.14 -12.50
N PRO A 630 -13.76 2.06 -13.19
CA PRO A 630 -13.64 0.70 -12.67
C PRO A 630 -12.25 0.12 -12.99
N GLN A 631 -11.68 -0.59 -12.02
CA GLN A 631 -10.36 -1.22 -12.12
C GLN A 631 -10.43 -2.76 -12.10
N SER A 632 -9.31 -3.41 -12.41
CA SER A 632 -9.14 -4.87 -12.38
C SER A 632 -8.99 -5.44 -10.96
N ASP A 633 -8.87 -6.76 -10.84
CA ASP A 633 -8.49 -7.42 -9.58
C ASP A 633 -6.98 -7.37 -9.28
N LYS A 634 -6.17 -6.74 -10.15
CA LYS A 634 -4.71 -6.54 -9.98
C LYS A 634 -4.34 -5.14 -9.47
N GLU A 635 -5.33 -4.27 -9.32
CA GLU A 635 -5.18 -2.89 -8.86
C GLU A 635 -5.70 -2.74 -7.44
N ASN A 636 -4.80 -2.61 -6.45
CA ASN A 636 -5.20 -2.30 -5.07
C ASN A 636 -5.73 -0.86 -5.03
N CYS A 637 -7.03 -0.67 -4.81
CA CYS A 637 -7.67 0.63 -5.02
C CYS A 637 -8.27 1.20 -3.73
N VAL A 638 -7.68 2.28 -3.24
CA VAL A 638 -8.05 2.92 -1.97
C VAL A 638 -7.77 4.43 -1.99
N ALA A 639 -8.54 5.18 -1.20
CA ALA A 639 -8.41 6.62 -1.06
C ALA A 639 -7.21 6.97 -0.15
N HIS A 640 -6.28 7.81 -0.61
CA HIS A 640 -5.11 8.22 0.16
C HIS A 640 -4.91 9.74 0.16
N ASN A 641 -3.73 10.21 0.55
CA ASN A 641 -3.52 11.58 1.04
C ASN A 641 -3.48 12.65 -0.06
N GLY A 642 -4.00 13.82 0.29
CA GLY A 642 -4.35 14.88 -0.65
C GLY A 642 -4.25 16.29 -0.08
N SER A 643 -4.58 17.30 -0.87
CA SER A 643 -4.49 18.71 -0.49
C SER A 643 -5.45 19.60 -1.29
N ILE A 644 -5.56 20.87 -0.90
CA ILE A 644 -6.41 21.85 -1.60
C ILE A 644 -5.63 22.54 -2.71
N ILE A 645 -6.22 22.61 -3.92
CA ILE A 645 -5.75 23.47 -5.00
C ILE A 645 -6.38 24.87 -4.78
N PRO A 646 -5.59 25.91 -4.48
CA PRO A 646 -6.12 27.18 -3.98
C PRO A 646 -6.63 28.10 -5.12
N VAL A 647 -7.75 27.75 -5.73
CA VAL A 647 -8.47 28.65 -6.64
C VAL A 647 -9.41 29.56 -5.82
N PRO A 648 -9.38 30.90 -6.00
CA PRO A 648 -10.23 31.82 -5.23
C PRO A 648 -11.73 31.47 -5.35
N GLY A 649 -12.38 31.22 -4.20
CA GLY A 649 -13.82 30.96 -4.15
C GLY A 649 -14.27 29.58 -4.65
N ARG A 650 -13.34 28.63 -4.87
CA ARG A 650 -13.66 27.22 -5.16
C ARG A 650 -12.97 26.30 -4.16
N ASP A 651 -13.68 25.23 -3.77
CA ASP A 651 -13.12 24.17 -2.96
C ASP A 651 -12.71 23.02 -3.89
N ILE A 652 -11.41 22.87 -4.15
CA ILE A 652 -10.87 21.87 -5.06
C ILE A 652 -9.88 20.97 -4.30
N PHE A 653 -10.18 19.67 -4.22
CA PHE A 653 -9.34 18.67 -3.56
C PHE A 653 -8.57 17.84 -4.60
N LEU A 654 -7.26 17.86 -4.48
CA LEU A 654 -6.32 16.97 -5.14
C LEU A 654 -6.13 15.73 -4.25
N GLN A 655 -6.35 14.53 -4.79
CA GLN A 655 -6.31 13.28 -4.04
C GLN A 655 -5.45 12.22 -4.73
N ALA A 656 -4.60 11.55 -3.95
CA ALA A 656 -3.94 10.32 -4.35
C ALA A 656 -4.84 9.09 -4.12
N TRP A 657 -4.77 8.13 -5.04
CA TRP A 657 -5.38 6.82 -4.89
C TRP A 657 -4.31 5.74 -5.12
N TYR A 658 -4.36 4.69 -4.30
CA TYR A 658 -3.63 3.45 -4.58
C TYR A 658 -4.18 2.87 -5.89
N GLN A 659 -3.29 2.49 -6.80
CA GLN A 659 -3.43 2.14 -8.23
C GLN A 659 -4.50 2.83 -9.12
N GLY A 660 -5.45 3.63 -8.61
CA GLY A 660 -6.38 4.49 -9.37
C GLY A 660 -5.89 5.93 -9.54
N GLY A 661 -4.58 6.14 -9.45
CA GLY A 661 -3.92 7.37 -9.88
C GLY A 661 -4.11 8.59 -8.97
N ILE A 662 -4.30 9.73 -9.61
CA ILE A 662 -4.58 11.04 -9.02
C ILE A 662 -5.94 11.47 -9.53
N SER A 663 -6.83 11.86 -8.62
CA SER A 663 -8.11 12.48 -8.96
C SER A 663 -8.19 13.88 -8.37
N VAL A 664 -8.70 14.84 -9.14
CA VAL A 664 -8.96 16.21 -8.68
C VAL A 664 -10.46 16.43 -8.70
N MET A 665 -11.07 16.65 -7.53
CA MET A 665 -12.49 16.93 -7.41
C MET A 665 -12.77 18.40 -7.04
N ASP A 666 -13.74 19.02 -7.69
CA ASP A 666 -14.40 20.22 -7.21
C ASP A 666 -15.53 19.80 -6.24
N PHE A 667 -15.52 20.34 -5.02
CA PHE A 667 -16.53 20.14 -3.99
C PHE A 667 -17.07 21.47 -3.44
N THR A 668 -17.00 22.54 -4.24
CA THR A 668 -17.55 23.87 -3.94
C THR A 668 -19.05 23.78 -3.62
N ASP A 669 -19.78 22.89 -4.30
CA ASP A 669 -21.05 22.34 -3.82
C ASP A 669 -20.80 20.97 -3.17
N SER A 670 -20.83 20.94 -1.83
CA SER A 670 -20.61 19.73 -1.01
C SER A 670 -21.62 18.62 -1.28
N ALA A 671 -22.77 18.91 -1.90
CA ALA A 671 -23.79 17.93 -2.24
C ALA A 671 -23.61 17.33 -3.66
N ASN A 672 -22.78 17.95 -4.52
CA ASN A 672 -22.60 17.55 -5.92
C ASN A 672 -21.12 17.61 -6.37
N PRO A 673 -20.19 16.89 -5.69
CA PRO A 673 -18.77 16.88 -6.05
C PRO A 673 -18.53 16.25 -7.43
N LYS A 674 -17.51 16.73 -8.15
CA LYS A 674 -17.21 16.32 -9.54
C LYS A 674 -15.71 16.20 -9.78
N GLU A 675 -15.30 15.14 -10.48
CA GLU A 675 -13.94 15.05 -11.03
C GLU A 675 -13.75 16.11 -12.14
N ILE A 676 -12.64 16.84 -12.10
CA ILE A 676 -12.31 17.93 -13.04
C ILE A 676 -10.96 17.75 -13.74
N ALA A 677 -10.09 16.91 -13.18
CA ALA A 677 -8.82 16.48 -13.77
C ALA A 677 -8.41 15.14 -13.16
N TYR A 678 -7.64 14.32 -13.89
CA TYR A 678 -7.06 13.09 -13.38
C TYR A 678 -5.77 12.72 -14.10
N PHE A 679 -4.98 11.84 -13.47
CA PHE A 679 -3.91 11.08 -14.11
C PHE A 679 -3.92 9.66 -13.55
N ASP A 680 -3.82 8.64 -14.38
CA ASP A 680 -3.82 7.25 -13.93
C ASP A 680 -2.92 6.34 -14.78
N ARG A 681 -2.53 5.19 -14.20
CA ARG A 681 -1.70 4.16 -14.85
C ARG A 681 -2.28 2.78 -14.61
N GLY A 682 -2.29 1.95 -15.65
CA GLY A 682 -2.58 0.52 -15.51
C GLY A 682 -1.64 -0.22 -14.53
N PRO A 683 -2.04 -1.44 -14.14
CA PRO A 683 -1.46 -2.15 -13.01
C PRO A 683 0.06 -2.32 -13.09
N ILE A 684 0.72 -2.44 -11.93
CA ILE A 684 2.16 -2.74 -11.85
C ILE A 684 2.52 -4.05 -12.56
N SER A 685 1.61 -5.04 -12.55
CA SER A 685 1.73 -6.32 -13.27
C SER A 685 0.34 -6.88 -13.62
N ASP A 686 0.24 -7.52 -14.78
CA ASP A 686 -0.89 -8.33 -15.21
C ASP A 686 -0.93 -9.71 -14.53
N GLU A 687 0.24 -10.33 -14.31
CA GLU A 687 0.36 -11.65 -13.67
C GLU A 687 0.04 -11.66 -12.16
N GLN A 688 0.25 -10.55 -11.43
CA GLN A 688 0.12 -10.54 -9.97
C GLN A 688 -0.27 -9.17 -9.38
N MET A 689 -1.07 -9.20 -8.31
CA MET A 689 -1.33 -8.03 -7.46
C MET A 689 -0.02 -7.57 -6.81
N ALA A 690 0.32 -6.30 -6.97
CA ALA A 690 1.43 -5.63 -6.30
C ALA A 690 0.96 -4.26 -5.81
N MET A 691 1.50 -3.79 -4.67
CA MET A 691 1.12 -2.49 -4.10
C MET A 691 1.72 -1.35 -4.92
N GLY A 692 0.88 -0.47 -5.47
CA GLY A 692 1.30 0.64 -6.34
C GLY A 692 0.33 1.81 -6.39
N GLY A 693 0.52 2.73 -7.34
CA GLY A 693 -0.19 4.00 -7.38
C GLY A 693 0.33 4.97 -6.33
N TYR A 694 -0.45 6.00 -5.99
CA TYR A 694 0.04 7.14 -5.23
C TYR A 694 -0.31 7.07 -3.74
N TRP A 695 0.68 7.31 -2.89
CA TRP A 695 0.49 7.51 -1.45
C TRP A 695 0.04 8.93 -1.15
N SER A 696 0.63 9.93 -1.81
CA SER A 696 0.28 11.34 -1.59
C SER A 696 0.27 12.11 -2.89
N ALA A 697 -0.60 13.12 -2.99
CA ALA A 697 -0.63 14.09 -4.07
C ALA A 697 -0.85 15.50 -3.52
N TYR A 698 0.17 16.35 -3.61
CA TYR A 698 0.20 17.66 -2.97
C TYR A 698 0.43 18.81 -3.95
N TYR A 699 -0.39 19.87 -3.83
CA TYR A 699 -0.26 21.09 -4.62
C TYR A 699 0.64 22.11 -3.88
N TYR A 700 1.83 22.36 -4.43
CA TYR A 700 2.80 23.29 -3.87
C TYR A 700 3.39 24.18 -4.96
N ARG A 701 3.28 25.51 -4.81
CA ARG A 701 3.89 26.51 -5.70
C ARG A 701 3.59 26.28 -7.19
N GLY A 702 2.32 26.08 -7.53
CA GLY A 702 1.88 25.91 -8.92
C GLY A 702 2.08 24.51 -9.51
N ARG A 703 2.59 23.54 -8.76
CA ARG A 703 2.86 22.18 -9.22
C ARG A 703 2.19 21.16 -8.32
N ILE A 704 1.79 20.05 -8.93
CA ILE A 704 1.33 18.85 -8.22
C ILE A 704 2.53 17.92 -8.11
N TYR A 705 2.86 17.47 -6.91
CA TYR A 705 3.87 16.44 -6.66
C TYR A 705 3.16 15.22 -6.10
N ALA A 706 3.51 14.02 -6.57
CA ALA A 706 2.87 12.80 -6.09
C ALA A 706 3.87 11.64 -5.90
N THR A 707 3.89 11.06 -4.69
CA THR A 707 4.74 9.90 -4.35
C THR A 707 4.06 8.61 -4.77
N GLU A 708 4.62 7.94 -5.77
CA GLU A 708 4.16 6.62 -6.24
C GLU A 708 4.87 5.53 -5.42
N ILE A 709 4.09 4.64 -4.80
CA ILE A 709 4.54 3.67 -3.79
C ILE A 709 5.66 2.78 -4.31
N ALA A 710 5.59 2.36 -5.57
CA ALA A 710 6.50 1.42 -6.22
C ALA A 710 7.47 2.11 -7.19
N ARG A 711 6.98 3.06 -7.99
CA ARG A 711 7.66 3.65 -9.16
C ARG A 711 8.62 4.80 -8.77
N GLY A 712 8.18 5.76 -7.94
CA GLY A 712 9.00 6.95 -7.63
C GLY A 712 8.24 8.22 -7.21
N LEU A 713 8.59 9.37 -7.79
CA LEU A 713 8.02 10.69 -7.53
C LEU A 713 7.68 11.36 -8.86
N ASP A 714 6.41 11.66 -9.08
CA ASP A 714 5.93 12.33 -10.29
C ASP A 714 5.57 13.80 -10.02
N VAL A 715 5.65 14.62 -11.06
CA VAL A 715 5.35 16.05 -11.01
C VAL A 715 4.44 16.43 -12.18
N PHE A 716 3.35 17.14 -11.91
CA PHE A 716 2.35 17.56 -12.89
C PHE A 716 2.11 19.08 -12.84
N ALA A 717 1.59 19.62 -13.94
CA ALA A 717 0.94 20.93 -13.98
C ALA A 717 -0.50 20.77 -14.48
N LEU A 718 -1.41 21.57 -13.92
CA LEU A 718 -2.78 21.70 -14.44
C LEU A 718 -2.77 22.32 -15.85
N GLU A 719 -3.75 21.96 -16.67
CA GLU A 719 -3.96 22.55 -17.99
C GLU A 719 -5.39 23.13 -18.11
N PRO A 720 -5.58 24.25 -18.85
CA PRO A 720 -6.91 24.82 -19.05
C PRO A 720 -7.86 23.82 -19.71
N SER A 721 -9.05 23.66 -19.13
CA SER A 721 -10.08 22.70 -19.53
C SER A 721 -11.47 23.35 -19.58
N GLU A 722 -12.53 22.56 -19.74
CA GLU A 722 -13.90 23.06 -19.52
C GLU A 722 -14.25 23.28 -18.04
N PHE A 723 -13.41 22.81 -17.11
CA PHE A 723 -13.61 22.89 -15.66
C PHE A 723 -12.69 23.88 -14.94
N LEU A 724 -11.58 24.29 -15.56
CA LEU A 724 -10.60 25.23 -15.01
C LEU A 724 -10.07 26.15 -16.11
N THR A 725 -10.18 27.47 -15.94
CA THR A 725 -9.60 28.43 -16.90
C THR A 725 -8.10 28.66 -16.65
N ALA A 726 -7.42 29.27 -17.63
CA ALA A 726 -6.02 29.69 -17.48
C ALA A 726 -5.84 30.73 -16.36
N GLU A 727 -6.84 31.58 -16.14
CA GLU A 727 -6.87 32.59 -15.07
C GLU A 727 -7.05 31.95 -13.69
N GLU A 728 -7.87 30.91 -13.56
CA GLU A 728 -8.03 30.15 -12.30
C GLU A 728 -6.75 29.40 -11.93
N ILE A 729 -6.11 28.75 -12.92
CA ILE A 729 -4.82 28.08 -12.74
C ILE A 729 -3.75 29.11 -12.32
N ALA A 730 -3.67 30.25 -13.00
CA ALA A 730 -2.73 31.33 -12.65
C ALA A 730 -3.04 31.96 -11.28
N ALA A 731 -4.29 31.98 -10.84
CA ALA A 731 -4.66 32.42 -9.49
C ALA A 731 -4.17 31.44 -8.41
N ALA A 732 -4.24 30.13 -8.67
CA ALA A 732 -3.69 29.11 -7.79
C ALA A 732 -2.14 29.09 -7.80
N GLU A 733 -1.49 29.34 -8.94
CA GLU A 733 -0.03 29.54 -8.99
C GLU A 733 0.42 30.80 -8.22
N ALA A 734 -0.43 31.83 -8.13
CA ALA A 734 -0.16 33.10 -7.45
C ALA A 734 -0.58 33.12 -5.95
N ALA A 735 -1.00 31.98 -5.40
CA ALA A 735 -1.50 31.89 -4.03
C ALA A 735 -0.37 31.83 -2.99
N ASP A 736 -0.49 32.58 -1.90
CA ASP A 736 0.45 32.54 -0.77
C ASP A 736 0.05 31.39 0.17
N GLN A 737 0.68 30.23 -0.05
CA GLN A 737 0.65 29.05 0.82
C GLN A 737 1.70 29.12 1.95
N GLY A 738 2.42 30.23 2.10
CA GLY A 738 3.60 30.35 2.96
C GLY A 738 4.84 29.66 2.38
N SER A 739 5.83 29.40 3.25
CA SER A 739 7.10 28.78 2.87
C SER A 739 7.19 27.29 3.16
N THR A 740 6.27 26.72 3.94
CA THR A 740 6.36 25.33 4.43
C THR A 740 5.01 24.64 4.24
N PHE A 741 5.03 23.45 3.65
CA PHE A 741 3.88 22.55 3.60
C PHE A 741 4.25 21.26 4.32
N ASN A 742 3.44 20.87 5.30
CA ASN A 742 3.57 19.59 5.99
C ASN A 742 2.27 18.79 5.81
N PRO A 743 2.35 17.47 5.61
CA PRO A 743 1.23 16.54 5.74
C PRO A 743 0.39 16.82 7.00
N GLN A 744 -0.92 16.58 6.88
CA GLN A 744 -1.92 16.77 7.94
C GLN A 744 -1.85 18.15 8.67
N THR A 745 -1.30 19.20 8.03
CA THR A 745 -1.09 20.52 8.66
C THR A 745 -1.52 21.66 7.73
N GLN A 746 -2.70 22.24 7.97
CA GLN A 746 -3.30 23.26 7.11
C GLN A 746 -3.24 24.68 7.70
N TYR A 747 -3.02 25.65 6.82
CA TYR A 747 -3.10 27.09 7.09
C TYR A 747 -3.99 27.76 6.04
N PRO A 748 -4.59 28.94 6.31
CA PRO A 748 -5.43 29.61 5.33
C PRO A 748 -4.55 30.15 4.21
N VAL A 749 -4.77 29.66 2.99
CA VAL A 749 -4.12 30.20 1.78
C VAL A 749 -4.77 31.53 1.44
N THR A 750 -3.96 32.49 0.99
CA THR A 750 -4.42 33.83 0.59
C THR A 750 -3.93 34.18 -0.82
N TRP A 751 -4.48 35.25 -1.40
CA TRP A 751 -4.14 35.69 -2.76
C TRP A 751 -3.91 37.21 -2.79
N PRO A 752 -3.04 37.73 -3.68
CA PRO A 752 -2.85 39.17 -3.83
C PRO A 752 -4.14 39.91 -4.24
N ASP A 753 -4.35 41.14 -3.75
CA ASP A 753 -5.53 41.97 -4.04
C ASP A 753 -5.88 42.07 -5.54
N MET A 754 -4.89 42.02 -6.43
CA MET A 754 -5.08 42.10 -7.89
C MET A 754 -5.69 40.83 -8.51
N VAL A 755 -5.66 39.71 -7.79
CA VAL A 755 -6.26 38.43 -8.17
C VAL A 755 -7.69 38.33 -7.66
N THR A 756 -7.97 38.83 -6.44
CA THR A 756 -9.29 38.75 -5.79
C THR A 756 -10.26 39.89 -6.18
N ALA A 757 -9.78 40.94 -6.85
CA ALA A 757 -10.59 42.10 -7.25
C ALA A 757 -11.06 42.08 -8.72
N ARG A 758 -11.35 40.91 -9.29
CA ARG A 758 -11.80 40.72 -10.69
C ARG A 758 -13.10 39.95 -10.80
#